data_AF-A0A9P5H395-F1
#
_entry.id   AF-A0A9P5H395-F1
#
_cell.length_a   1.000
_cell.length_b   1.000
_cell.length_c   1.000
_cell.angle_alpha   90.00
_cell.angle_beta   90.00
_cell.angle_gamma   90.00
#
_symmetry.space_group_name_H-M   'P 1'
#
loop_
_entity.id
_entity.type
_entity.pdbx_description
1 polymer ?
#
loop_
_entity_poly.entity_id
_entity_poly.type
_entity_poly.pdbx_seq_one_letter_code
_entity_poly.pdbx_strand_id
1 'polypeptide(L)'
;MAAPSVMATELLPRFLLPRLSWGAPISVSRAARPFASVQPGNQRRAFSALQAGPAARRCSPRIESPILRRALHATALRQRDHHFDTLKFVKRLESEGFTEVQSAAMMKVLNDVIEESIQNLTRTMVLREDAAKATYTQKVDFAKLRSELLSADSSESTTTRTAHERLTNDIAKLSSRLRDEISRTQASVRLDLNLEKGRIREEAVGQELKIKETETKIEQEVAALREKLEQVKFQTLQWLMGVCTGFAALMLGAWRLLIPGYCQATRRQHRGAGADNSTLPPPPTTIATPPSSRAAVQGSDDKATCVSSLSRDSATRPARPRSNPAIDIGHCGINLKMTVKTKVLLLGGINHAHNTWASLSSIAQILTPRATNREAFIAEAKSGAFDGVTAAYRTFASVSITGRIDAELLGALPKSLKFICHNGAGYDQIDVTACTAQSIRISNTPNAVDDATADLTIWLLIGALRNLSTGIASLRRGSWRGNPTPRLGHDPQGKVLGILGMGGIGRNVARKARAFGMSVRYHNRSQLSPELEDGAKYVDFETLLKESDVLSLNLPLNPKTRHTISTTQFALMKPGIVIVNTARGAVMDEAALVKALEAGQVASVGLDVYENEPQIHPGLIDNENVLLVPHMGTWTVETETKMEELAIGNVRLAAEEGRLKSIVPEQKDWE
;
A
#
# COMPACT_ATOMS: atom_id res chain seq x y z
N MET A 1 28.22 -28.56 -31.61
CA MET A 1 28.68 -29.79 -32.28
C MET A 1 28.48 -30.95 -31.32
N ALA A 2 28.04 -32.15 -31.68
CA ALA A 2 27.25 -32.58 -32.84
C ALA A 2 26.49 -33.86 -32.43
N ALA A 3 25.32 -34.13 -33.00
CA ALA A 3 24.55 -35.35 -32.70
C ALA A 3 24.83 -36.47 -33.73
N PRO A 4 24.69 -37.76 -33.36
CA PRO A 4 24.62 -38.86 -34.31
C PRO A 4 23.20 -39.43 -34.46
N SER A 5 22.96 -40.09 -35.60
CA SER A 5 21.71 -40.75 -35.99
C SER A 5 22.00 -41.78 -37.10
N VAL A 6 21.12 -42.72 -37.49
CA VAL A 6 19.70 -42.95 -37.13
C VAL A 6 19.36 -44.46 -37.23
N MET A 7 18.17 -44.86 -36.78
CA MET A 7 17.44 -46.14 -37.01
C MET A 7 18.22 -47.44 -37.34
N ALA A 8 17.91 -48.50 -36.59
CA ALA A 8 17.70 -49.83 -37.15
C ALA A 8 16.55 -50.53 -36.42
N THR A 9 15.55 -51.01 -37.15
CA THR A 9 14.41 -51.78 -36.61
C THR A 9 14.47 -53.21 -37.11
N GLU A 10 14.30 -54.21 -36.23
CA GLU A 10 13.63 -55.45 -36.64
C GLU A 10 12.98 -56.24 -35.47
N LEU A 11 11.71 -56.58 -35.69
CA LEU A 11 10.93 -57.75 -35.24
C LEU A 11 11.06 -58.32 -33.81
N LEU A 12 10.04 -58.03 -32.99
CA LEU A 12 9.62 -58.82 -31.82
C LEU A 12 8.74 -60.03 -32.22
N PRO A 13 8.93 -61.21 -31.60
CA PRO A 13 7.85 -62.15 -31.32
C PRO A 13 7.10 -61.74 -30.04
N ARG A 14 5.76 -61.76 -30.07
CA ARG A 14 4.91 -61.42 -28.91
C ARG A 14 4.61 -62.66 -28.05
N PHE A 15 5.17 -62.74 -26.84
CA PHE A 15 4.51 -63.32 -25.66
C PHE A 15 5.13 -62.73 -24.39
N LEU A 16 4.34 -62.64 -23.31
CA LEU A 16 4.60 -61.88 -22.05
C LEU A 16 4.38 -60.35 -22.15
N LEU A 17 3.22 -59.91 -21.63
CA LEU A 17 2.96 -58.78 -20.71
C LEU A 17 1.49 -58.29 -20.86
N PRO A 18 0.85 -57.72 -19.82
CA PRO A 18 -0.61 -57.79 -19.68
C PRO A 18 -1.39 -56.66 -20.34
N ARG A 19 -2.65 -56.95 -20.75
CA ARG A 19 -3.65 -55.94 -21.11
C ARG A 19 -4.50 -55.55 -19.90
N LEU A 20 -4.40 -54.30 -19.45
CA LEU A 20 -5.48 -53.61 -18.74
C LEU A 20 -5.58 -52.17 -19.28
N SER A 21 -6.67 -51.89 -19.99
CA SER A 21 -6.96 -50.57 -20.57
C SER A 21 -8.36 -50.13 -20.17
N TRP A 22 -8.46 -49.19 -19.23
CA TRP A 22 -9.71 -48.49 -18.92
C TRP A 22 -9.72 -47.14 -19.63
N GLY A 23 -10.58 -47.01 -20.64
CA GLY A 23 -10.85 -45.74 -21.33
C GLY A 23 -12.35 -45.63 -21.58
N ALA A 24 -13.03 -44.78 -20.82
CA ALA A 24 -14.45 -44.51 -21.01
C ALA A 24 -14.65 -43.47 -22.14
N PRO A 25 -15.61 -43.66 -23.06
CA PRO A 25 -15.78 -42.78 -24.21
C PRO A 25 -16.46 -41.46 -23.83
N ILE A 26 -15.91 -40.34 -24.34
CA ILE A 26 -16.60 -39.03 -24.33
C ILE A 26 -17.59 -39.01 -25.50
N SER A 27 -18.87 -38.80 -25.20
CA SER A 27 -19.94 -38.66 -26.20
C SER A 27 -20.57 -37.28 -26.11
N VAL A 28 -20.32 -36.43 -27.11
CA VAL A 28 -20.93 -35.09 -27.21
C VAL A 28 -22.26 -35.18 -27.93
N SER A 29 -23.34 -34.73 -27.29
CA SER A 29 -24.63 -34.46 -27.93
C SER A 29 -25.21 -33.15 -27.41
N ARG A 30 -26.03 -32.48 -28.22
CA ARG A 30 -26.31 -31.03 -28.13
C ARG A 30 -27.81 -30.74 -28.18
N ALA A 31 -28.39 -30.37 -27.04
CA ALA A 31 -29.73 -29.79 -26.91
C ALA A 31 -29.72 -28.69 -25.83
N ALA A 32 -30.73 -27.82 -25.78
CA ALA A 32 -30.65 -26.55 -25.07
C ALA A 32 -31.98 -26.07 -24.43
N ARG A 33 -31.89 -25.00 -23.63
CA ARG A 33 -32.97 -24.26 -22.93
C ARG A 33 -33.46 -24.94 -21.63
N PRO A 34 -34.17 -24.22 -20.73
CA PRO A 34 -33.46 -23.42 -19.71
C PRO A 34 -33.96 -23.65 -18.27
N PHE A 35 -33.37 -22.96 -17.30
CA PHE A 35 -33.81 -22.96 -15.91
C PHE A 35 -35.27 -22.47 -15.76
N ALA A 36 -36.04 -23.17 -14.92
CA ALA A 36 -37.30 -22.73 -14.36
C ALA A 36 -37.24 -22.87 -12.82
N SER A 37 -37.84 -21.91 -12.10
CA SER A 37 -37.78 -21.81 -10.64
C SER A 37 -38.77 -22.74 -9.92
N VAL A 38 -38.37 -23.27 -8.76
CA VAL A 38 -39.27 -24.04 -7.87
C VAL A 38 -39.11 -23.60 -6.41
N GLN A 39 -40.09 -22.86 -5.91
CA GLN A 39 -40.66 -23.10 -4.57
C GLN A 39 -41.96 -23.90 -4.81
N PRO A 40 -42.40 -24.81 -3.91
CA PRO A 40 -42.96 -24.48 -2.58
C PRO A 40 -42.23 -25.23 -1.44
N GLY A 41 -42.61 -25.16 -0.16
CA GLY A 41 -43.71 -24.42 0.49
C GLY A 41 -44.32 -25.25 1.64
N ASN A 42 -44.68 -24.59 2.74
CA ASN A 42 -45.18 -25.26 3.97
C ASN A 42 -46.50 -26.00 3.77
N GLN A 43 -46.64 -27.18 4.41
CA GLN A 43 -47.71 -27.37 5.42
C GLN A 43 -47.44 -28.55 6.37
N ARG A 44 -47.85 -28.38 7.64
CA ARG A 44 -47.83 -29.41 8.68
C ARG A 44 -49.25 -29.95 8.91
N ARG A 45 -49.39 -31.27 9.02
CA ARG A 45 -50.27 -32.05 9.93
C ARG A 45 -50.16 -33.52 9.53
N ALA A 46 -50.32 -34.54 10.36
CA ALA A 46 -50.32 -34.74 11.81
C ALA A 46 -50.77 -36.21 11.93
N PHE A 47 -49.89 -37.11 12.33
CA PHE A 47 -50.28 -38.51 12.56
C PHE A 47 -50.94 -38.64 13.94
N SER A 48 -52.11 -39.28 13.98
CA SER A 48 -52.56 -40.05 15.14
C SER A 48 -52.67 -41.52 14.74
N ALA A 49 -52.47 -42.41 15.70
CA ALA A 49 -52.49 -43.85 15.46
C ALA A 49 -53.88 -44.44 15.67
N LEU A 50 -54.15 -45.58 15.02
CA LEU A 50 -55.11 -46.57 15.51
C LEU A 50 -54.71 -47.96 14.97
N GLN A 51 -54.60 -48.94 15.86
CA GLN A 51 -54.38 -50.35 15.52
C GLN A 51 -55.72 -51.08 15.48
N ALA A 52 -55.95 -51.90 14.45
CA ALA A 52 -56.81 -53.07 14.51
C ALA A 52 -56.44 -54.07 13.40
N GLY A 53 -56.42 -55.36 13.72
CA GLY A 53 -56.59 -56.43 12.73
C GLY A 53 -58.06 -56.87 12.68
N PRO A 54 -58.39 -58.12 12.28
CA PRO A 54 -57.49 -59.20 11.88
C PRO A 54 -57.98 -59.99 10.64
N ALA A 55 -57.52 -61.25 10.52
CA ALA A 55 -58.06 -62.35 9.71
C ALA A 55 -57.80 -62.34 8.19
N ALA A 56 -57.90 -63.53 7.59
CA ALA A 56 -57.50 -63.82 6.21
C ALA A 56 -58.37 -64.93 5.58
N ARG A 57 -58.50 -64.95 4.24
CA ARG A 57 -58.77 -66.15 3.41
C ARG A 57 -58.66 -65.86 1.88
N ARG A 58 -58.07 -66.83 1.16
CA ARG A 58 -58.44 -67.48 -0.13
C ARG A 58 -59.45 -66.77 -1.09
N CYS A 59 -59.38 -66.87 -2.44
CA CYS A 59 -58.46 -67.57 -3.36
C CYS A 59 -58.72 -67.24 -4.87
N SER A 60 -57.66 -67.24 -5.72
CA SER A 60 -57.64 -67.65 -7.18
C SER A 60 -58.51 -66.89 -8.21
N PRO A 61 -58.44 -67.16 -9.55
CA PRO A 61 -57.40 -67.77 -10.43
C PRO A 61 -56.73 -66.71 -11.38
N ARG A 62 -55.74 -66.93 -12.29
CA ARG A 62 -55.45 -67.91 -13.37
C ARG A 62 -56.51 -67.85 -14.52
N ILE A 63 -56.23 -67.89 -15.83
CA ILE A 63 -55.21 -68.58 -16.69
C ILE A 63 -54.85 -67.64 -17.90
N GLU A 64 -53.65 -67.65 -18.51
CA GLU A 64 -53.34 -68.28 -19.84
C GLU A 64 -51.82 -68.35 -20.18
N SER A 65 -51.47 -68.96 -21.33
CA SER A 65 -50.11 -69.36 -21.80
C SER A 65 -50.04 -69.28 -23.34
N PRO A 66 -48.96 -69.57 -24.12
CA PRO A 66 -47.72 -70.35 -23.85
C PRO A 66 -46.42 -69.53 -24.19
N ILE A 67 -45.16 -70.03 -24.21
CA ILE A 67 -44.50 -71.03 -25.09
C ILE A 67 -43.12 -71.47 -24.51
N LEU A 68 -42.65 -72.66 -24.91
CA LEU A 68 -41.29 -73.23 -24.73
C LEU A 68 -40.68 -73.29 -23.31
N ARG A 69 -40.93 -74.41 -22.63
CA ARG A 69 -39.98 -74.93 -21.62
C ARG A 69 -38.70 -75.41 -22.32
N ARG A 70 -37.55 -74.76 -22.08
CA ARG A 70 -36.25 -75.43 -22.27
C ARG A 70 -35.96 -76.25 -21.02
N ALA A 71 -35.86 -77.57 -21.15
CA ALA A 71 -35.53 -78.43 -20.01
C ALA A 71 -34.11 -78.15 -19.53
N LEU A 72 -33.98 -77.64 -18.31
CA LEU A 72 -32.71 -77.73 -17.58
C LEU A 72 -32.53 -79.19 -17.21
N HIS A 73 -31.59 -79.87 -17.88
CA HIS A 73 -31.16 -81.19 -17.44
C HIS A 73 -30.58 -81.06 -16.03
N ALA A 74 -31.23 -81.68 -15.05
CA ALA A 74 -30.63 -81.91 -13.76
C ALA A 74 -29.44 -82.85 -13.98
N THR A 75 -28.22 -82.30 -13.97
CA THR A 75 -27.00 -83.10 -13.96
C THR A 75 -27.11 -84.06 -12.79
N ALA A 76 -27.09 -85.37 -13.07
CA ALA A 76 -27.18 -86.38 -12.01
C ALA A 76 -26.11 -86.11 -10.95
N LEU A 77 -26.48 -86.27 -9.67
CA LEU A 77 -25.55 -86.16 -8.55
C LEU A 77 -24.49 -87.27 -8.68
N ARG A 78 -23.39 -86.96 -9.38
CA ARG A 78 -22.12 -87.62 -9.09
C ARG A 78 -21.85 -87.33 -7.62
N GLN A 79 -21.81 -88.38 -6.80
CA GLN A 79 -21.02 -88.33 -5.58
C GLN A 79 -19.63 -87.87 -6.00
N ARG A 80 -19.27 -86.66 -5.58
CA ARG A 80 -17.87 -86.24 -5.59
C ARG A 80 -17.29 -86.87 -4.34
N ASP A 81 -16.29 -87.71 -4.52
CA ASP A 81 -15.46 -88.13 -3.40
C ASP A 81 -14.84 -86.85 -2.81
N HIS A 82 -15.30 -86.46 -1.62
CA HIS A 82 -14.82 -85.26 -0.93
C HIS A 82 -13.43 -85.46 -0.31
N HIS A 83 -12.83 -86.64 -0.51
CA HIS A 83 -11.48 -86.99 -0.10
C HIS A 83 -10.52 -86.79 -1.30
N PHE A 84 -9.44 -86.06 -1.06
CA PHE A 84 -8.38 -85.88 -2.06
C PHE A 84 -7.49 -87.12 -2.10
N ASP A 85 -7.69 -87.96 -3.12
CA ASP A 85 -6.92 -89.19 -3.35
C ASP A 85 -5.47 -88.85 -3.77
N THR A 86 -4.59 -88.83 -2.78
CA THR A 86 -3.16 -88.50 -2.93
C THR A 86 -2.42 -89.49 -3.84
N LEU A 87 -2.74 -90.78 -3.75
CA LEU A 87 -2.14 -91.83 -4.56
C LEU A 87 -2.47 -91.64 -6.05
N LYS A 88 -3.73 -91.33 -6.36
CA LYS A 88 -4.21 -91.06 -7.73
C LYS A 88 -3.71 -89.72 -8.28
N PHE A 89 -3.42 -88.75 -7.41
CA PHE A 89 -2.75 -87.52 -7.80
C PHE A 89 -1.27 -87.74 -8.13
N VAL A 90 -0.54 -88.47 -7.28
CA VAL A 90 0.87 -88.86 -7.52
C VAL A 90 1.01 -89.68 -8.82
N LYS A 91 0.19 -90.73 -9.01
CA LYS A 91 0.17 -91.53 -10.24
C LYS A 91 -0.17 -90.74 -11.49
N ARG A 92 -0.89 -89.63 -11.35
CA ARG A 92 -1.18 -88.73 -12.45
C ARG A 92 0.03 -87.86 -12.81
N LEU A 93 0.72 -87.29 -11.81
CA LEU A 93 1.98 -86.57 -12.03
C LEU A 93 3.03 -87.49 -12.69
N GLU A 94 3.11 -88.75 -12.26
CA GLU A 94 3.95 -89.77 -12.91
C GLU A 94 3.57 -89.99 -14.38
N SER A 95 2.27 -90.11 -14.70
CA SER A 95 1.79 -90.21 -16.09
C SER A 95 2.00 -88.94 -16.93
N GLU A 96 2.19 -87.78 -16.27
CA GLU A 96 2.51 -86.49 -16.89
C GLU A 96 4.04 -86.22 -16.91
N GLY A 97 4.87 -87.21 -16.52
CA GLY A 97 6.33 -87.23 -16.72
C GLY A 97 7.19 -86.91 -15.49
N PHE A 98 6.60 -86.73 -14.30
CA PHE A 98 7.35 -86.48 -13.07
C PHE A 98 7.86 -87.79 -12.44
N THR A 99 9.03 -87.75 -11.79
CA THR A 99 9.48 -88.91 -10.99
C THR A 99 8.68 -89.03 -9.69
N GLU A 100 8.54 -90.25 -9.16
CA GLU A 100 7.85 -90.54 -7.88
C GLU A 100 8.32 -89.61 -6.74
N VAL A 101 9.63 -89.37 -6.64
CA VAL A 101 10.24 -88.48 -5.64
C VAL A 101 9.79 -87.02 -5.82
N GLN A 102 9.69 -86.52 -7.05
CA GLN A 102 9.18 -85.17 -7.33
C GLN A 102 7.68 -85.06 -7.06
N SER A 103 6.91 -86.09 -7.39
CA SER A 103 5.46 -86.16 -7.15
C SER A 103 5.15 -86.17 -5.65
N ALA A 104 5.92 -86.92 -4.85
CA ALA A 104 5.84 -86.91 -3.39
C ALA A 104 6.24 -85.55 -2.78
N ALA A 105 7.30 -84.92 -3.29
CA ALA A 105 7.71 -83.58 -2.85
C ALA A 105 6.63 -82.52 -3.15
N MET A 106 6.00 -82.57 -4.33
CA MET A 106 4.89 -81.68 -4.70
C MET A 106 3.68 -81.86 -3.78
N MET A 107 3.35 -83.11 -3.42
CA MET A 107 2.27 -83.41 -2.48
C MET A 107 2.55 -82.83 -1.08
N LYS A 108 3.81 -82.84 -0.62
CA LYS A 108 4.19 -82.22 0.65
C LYS A 108 3.98 -80.70 0.62
N VAL A 109 4.48 -80.01 -0.40
CA VAL A 109 4.29 -78.56 -0.55
C VAL A 109 2.80 -78.18 -0.60
N LEU A 110 1.97 -79.01 -1.25
CA LEU A 110 0.52 -78.82 -1.27
C LEU A 110 -0.10 -78.90 0.14
N ASN A 111 0.34 -79.85 0.96
CA ASN A 111 -0.12 -79.99 2.34
C ASN A 111 0.27 -78.77 3.19
N ASP A 112 1.53 -78.35 3.13
CA ASP A 112 2.07 -77.25 3.92
C ASP A 112 1.32 -75.92 3.62
N VAL A 113 1.01 -75.66 2.34
CA VAL A 113 0.22 -74.49 1.90
C VAL A 113 -1.25 -74.57 2.33
N ILE A 114 -1.85 -75.76 2.36
CA ILE A 114 -3.22 -75.96 2.85
C ILE A 114 -3.29 -75.70 4.36
N GLU A 115 -2.32 -76.17 5.13
CA GLU A 115 -2.28 -75.97 6.58
C GLU A 115 -2.08 -74.48 6.94
N GLU A 116 -1.15 -73.78 6.29
CA GLU A 116 -0.99 -72.33 6.46
C GLU A 116 -2.28 -71.56 6.10
N SER A 117 -2.95 -71.94 5.00
CA SER A 117 -4.20 -71.33 4.57
C SER A 117 -5.32 -71.50 5.61
N ILE A 118 -5.45 -72.69 6.22
CA ILE A 118 -6.44 -72.98 7.26
C ILE A 118 -6.14 -72.17 8.54
N GLN A 119 -4.87 -72.10 8.96
CA GLN A 119 -4.48 -71.30 10.13
C GLN A 119 -4.78 -69.80 9.92
N ASN A 120 -4.53 -69.27 8.72
CA ASN A 120 -4.77 -67.87 8.40
C ASN A 120 -6.27 -67.52 8.31
N LEU A 121 -7.09 -68.43 7.78
CA LEU A 121 -8.56 -68.33 7.86
C LEU A 121 -9.06 -68.38 9.31
N THR A 122 -8.49 -69.24 10.14
CA THR A 122 -8.87 -69.35 11.57
C THR A 122 -8.54 -68.07 12.34
N ARG A 123 -7.43 -67.39 12.02
CA ARG A 123 -7.07 -66.08 12.61
C ARG A 123 -7.98 -64.92 12.17
N THR A 124 -8.70 -65.06 11.07
CA THR A 124 -9.58 -64.00 10.51
C THR A 124 -11.08 -64.25 10.73
N MET A 125 -11.47 -65.42 11.27
CA MET A 125 -12.84 -65.70 11.67
C MET A 125 -13.16 -65.16 13.07
N VAL A 126 -14.09 -64.20 13.15
CA VAL A 126 -14.64 -63.68 14.41
C VAL A 126 -15.88 -64.51 14.80
N LEU A 127 -15.98 -64.90 16.09
CA LEU A 127 -17.15 -65.58 16.61
C LEU A 127 -18.41 -64.71 16.45
N ARG A 128 -19.54 -65.34 16.07
CA ARG A 128 -20.80 -64.64 15.81
C ARG A 128 -21.29 -63.79 16.99
N GLU A 129 -21.01 -64.24 18.21
CA GLU A 129 -21.34 -63.51 19.43
C GLU A 129 -20.52 -62.21 19.57
N ASP A 130 -19.23 -62.24 19.27
CA ASP A 130 -18.36 -61.06 19.44
C ASP A 130 -18.58 -60.05 18.32
N ALA A 131 -18.88 -60.51 17.10
CA ALA A 131 -19.39 -59.66 16.02
C ALA A 131 -20.73 -58.99 16.40
N ALA A 132 -21.62 -59.71 17.09
CA ALA A 132 -22.88 -59.16 17.59
C ALA A 132 -22.68 -58.16 18.74
N LYS A 133 -21.78 -58.45 19.70
CA LYS A 133 -21.38 -57.53 20.78
C LYS A 133 -20.79 -56.24 20.20
N ALA A 134 -19.84 -56.32 19.28
CA ALA A 134 -19.25 -55.16 18.62
C ALA A 134 -20.30 -54.30 17.89
N THR A 135 -21.22 -54.95 17.15
CA THR A 135 -22.34 -54.27 16.47
C THR A 135 -23.31 -53.60 17.46
N TYR A 136 -23.49 -54.17 18.65
CA TYR A 136 -24.33 -53.58 19.70
C TYR A 136 -23.65 -52.37 20.34
N THR A 137 -22.38 -52.48 20.76
CA THR A 137 -21.60 -51.38 21.33
C THR A 137 -21.56 -50.18 20.38
N GLN A 138 -21.25 -50.39 19.10
CA GLN A 138 -21.27 -49.33 18.08
C GLN A 138 -22.62 -48.60 18.02
N LYS A 139 -23.75 -49.31 18.14
CA LYS A 139 -25.09 -48.67 18.13
C LYS A 139 -25.34 -47.81 19.36
N VAL A 140 -24.85 -48.22 20.53
CA VAL A 140 -24.92 -47.43 21.77
C VAL A 140 -24.03 -46.18 21.66
N ASP A 141 -22.81 -46.33 21.15
CA ASP A 141 -21.88 -45.21 20.96
C ASP A 141 -22.41 -44.19 19.94
N PHE A 142 -22.97 -44.65 18.81
CA PHE A 142 -23.62 -43.76 17.83
C PHE A 142 -24.86 -43.05 18.41
N ALA A 143 -25.63 -43.69 19.28
CA ALA A 143 -26.76 -43.05 19.95
C ALA A 143 -26.30 -41.97 20.94
N LYS A 144 -25.24 -42.24 21.71
CA LYS A 144 -24.61 -41.30 22.63
C LYS A 144 -24.02 -40.09 21.89
N LEU A 145 -23.16 -40.31 20.90
CA LEU A 145 -22.55 -39.25 20.09
C LEU A 145 -23.60 -38.36 19.41
N ARG A 146 -24.71 -38.93 18.95
CA ARG A 146 -25.82 -38.16 18.37
C ARG A 146 -26.50 -37.26 19.41
N SER A 147 -26.65 -37.71 20.66
CA SER A 147 -27.21 -36.91 21.75
C SER A 147 -26.27 -35.78 22.15
N GLU A 148 -24.97 -36.06 22.24
CA GLU A 148 -23.92 -35.08 22.55
C GLU A 148 -23.86 -34.00 21.46
N LEU A 149 -23.82 -34.39 20.17
CA LEU A 149 -23.82 -33.47 19.03
C LEU A 149 -25.05 -32.55 19.01
N LEU A 150 -26.25 -33.09 19.23
CA LEU A 150 -27.50 -32.30 19.28
C LEU A 150 -27.50 -31.30 20.45
N SER A 151 -26.91 -31.67 21.60
CA SER A 151 -26.78 -30.76 22.73
C SER A 151 -25.77 -29.64 22.47
N ALA A 152 -24.63 -29.98 21.84
CA ALA A 152 -23.59 -29.02 21.46
C ALA A 152 -24.12 -27.98 20.46
N ASP A 153 -24.70 -28.42 19.34
CA ASP A 153 -25.30 -27.57 18.30
C ASP A 153 -26.32 -26.58 18.89
N SER A 154 -27.17 -27.04 19.81
CA SER A 154 -28.13 -26.16 20.49
C SER A 154 -27.49 -25.09 21.39
N SER A 155 -26.35 -25.39 22.02
CA SER A 155 -25.64 -24.46 22.92
C SER A 155 -24.74 -23.48 22.14
N GLU A 156 -24.13 -23.92 21.05
CA GLU A 156 -23.37 -23.06 20.12
C GLU A 156 -24.33 -22.13 19.34
N SER A 157 -25.48 -22.63 18.88
CA SER A 157 -26.50 -21.81 18.20
C SER A 157 -27.08 -20.70 19.11
N THR A 158 -27.29 -20.99 20.39
CA THR A 158 -27.80 -19.99 21.35
C THR A 158 -26.74 -18.98 21.82
N THR A 159 -25.49 -19.41 22.01
CA THR A 159 -24.38 -18.50 22.34
C THR A 159 -23.99 -17.60 21.15
N THR A 160 -23.90 -18.13 19.94
CA THR A 160 -23.64 -17.32 18.73
C THR A 160 -24.77 -16.32 18.46
N ARG A 161 -26.04 -16.73 18.61
CA ARG A 161 -27.18 -15.82 18.49
C ARG A 161 -27.15 -14.68 19.51
N THR A 162 -26.91 -14.97 20.79
CA THR A 162 -26.85 -13.92 21.83
C THR A 162 -25.62 -13.01 21.66
N ALA A 163 -24.51 -13.51 21.12
CA ALA A 163 -23.39 -12.67 20.70
C ALA A 163 -23.76 -11.74 19.52
N HIS A 164 -24.47 -12.25 18.50
CA HIS A 164 -24.94 -11.44 17.37
C HIS A 164 -25.92 -10.34 17.81
N GLU A 165 -26.85 -10.66 18.71
CA GLU A 165 -27.81 -9.69 19.26
C GLU A 165 -27.09 -8.59 20.08
N ARG A 166 -26.04 -8.92 20.84
CA ARG A 166 -25.17 -7.92 21.52
C ARG A 166 -24.43 -7.03 20.52
N LEU A 167 -23.70 -7.62 19.56
CA LEU A 167 -22.94 -6.89 18.54
C LEU A 167 -23.83 -5.94 17.74
N THR A 168 -25.06 -6.34 17.42
CA THR A 168 -26.03 -5.49 16.70
C THR A 168 -26.38 -4.23 17.50
N ASN A 169 -26.57 -4.36 18.82
CA ASN A 169 -26.86 -3.24 19.71
C ASN A 169 -25.64 -2.31 19.88
N ASP A 170 -24.43 -2.86 20.01
CA ASP A 170 -23.20 -2.05 20.12
C ASP A 170 -22.87 -1.31 18.81
N ILE A 171 -23.11 -1.92 17.64
CA ILE A 171 -23.00 -1.26 16.33
C ILE A 171 -23.98 -0.08 16.22
N ALA A 172 -25.24 -0.26 16.64
CA ALA A 172 -26.23 0.82 16.64
C ALA A 172 -25.80 1.99 17.57
N LYS A 173 -25.27 1.67 18.74
CA LYS A 173 -24.77 2.62 19.74
C LYS A 173 -23.54 3.39 19.26
N LEU A 174 -22.61 2.71 18.58
CA LEU A 174 -21.45 3.32 17.91
C LEU A 174 -21.89 4.23 16.75
N SER A 175 -22.84 3.79 15.93
CA SER A 175 -23.37 4.60 14.82
C SER A 175 -24.05 5.88 15.31
N SER A 176 -24.72 5.87 16.47
CA SER A 176 -25.27 7.10 17.08
C SER A 176 -24.14 8.04 17.50
N ARG A 177 -23.15 7.55 18.27
CA ARG A 177 -22.02 8.37 18.74
C ARG A 177 -21.25 9.03 17.60
N LEU A 178 -20.95 8.27 16.54
CA LEU A 178 -20.29 8.81 15.34
C LEU A 178 -21.12 9.92 14.67
N ARG A 179 -22.46 9.78 14.62
CA ARG A 179 -23.34 10.83 14.08
C ARG A 179 -23.32 12.10 14.94
N ASP A 180 -23.34 11.95 16.26
CA ASP A 180 -23.27 13.08 17.19
C ASP A 180 -21.92 13.81 17.09
N GLU A 181 -20.82 13.06 16.95
CA GLU A 181 -19.45 13.58 16.84
C GLU A 181 -19.16 14.25 15.49
N ILE A 182 -19.66 13.69 14.39
CA ILE A 182 -19.68 14.33 13.06
C ILE A 182 -20.50 15.64 13.12
N SER A 183 -21.65 15.63 13.80
CA SER A 183 -22.49 16.83 13.94
C SER A 183 -21.80 17.95 14.74
N ARG A 184 -21.07 17.59 15.81
CA ARG A 184 -20.27 18.53 16.61
C ARG A 184 -19.09 19.12 15.83
N THR A 185 -18.32 18.27 15.15
CA THR A 185 -17.17 18.71 14.35
C THR A 185 -17.60 19.58 13.16
N GLN A 186 -18.68 19.23 12.47
CA GLN A 186 -19.27 20.07 11.42
C GLN A 186 -19.76 21.42 11.95
N ALA A 187 -20.30 21.48 13.18
CA ALA A 187 -20.70 22.72 13.82
C ALA A 187 -19.48 23.61 14.18
N SER A 188 -18.39 23.01 14.69
CA SER A 188 -17.13 23.74 14.98
C SER A 188 -16.57 24.36 13.70
N VAL A 189 -16.31 23.56 12.66
CA VAL A 189 -15.75 24.04 11.39
C VAL A 189 -16.60 25.16 10.77
N ARG A 190 -17.92 25.12 10.95
CA ARG A 190 -18.82 26.20 10.51
C ARG A 190 -18.69 27.48 11.34
N LEU A 191 -18.42 27.38 12.65
CA LEU A 191 -18.09 28.53 13.49
C LEU A 191 -16.73 29.12 13.10
N ASP A 192 -15.71 28.27 12.97
CA ASP A 192 -14.34 28.66 12.64
C ASP A 192 -14.28 29.40 11.28
N LEU A 193 -14.96 28.87 10.25
CA LEU A 193 -15.10 29.53 8.94
C LEU A 193 -15.86 30.87 8.99
N ASN A 194 -16.79 31.05 9.92
CA ASN A 194 -17.50 32.32 10.10
C ASN A 194 -16.63 33.36 10.81
N LEU A 195 -15.85 32.95 11.83
CA LEU A 195 -14.92 33.80 12.54
C LEU A 195 -13.78 34.27 11.62
N GLU A 196 -13.19 33.35 10.86
CA GLU A 196 -12.12 33.67 9.90
C GLU A 196 -12.62 34.58 8.77
N LYS A 197 -13.85 34.37 8.29
CA LYS A 197 -14.52 35.29 7.34
C LYS A 197 -14.77 36.68 7.96
N GLY A 198 -14.96 36.77 9.28
CA GLY A 198 -14.97 38.03 10.02
C GLY A 198 -13.60 38.71 9.98
N ARG A 199 -12.56 38.00 10.43
CA ARG A 199 -11.17 38.49 10.46
C ARG A 199 -10.69 38.98 9.09
N ILE A 200 -10.89 38.20 8.03
CA ILE A 200 -10.54 38.59 6.65
C ILE A 200 -11.25 39.88 6.22
N ARG A 201 -12.49 40.10 6.66
CA ARG A 201 -13.24 41.33 6.35
C ARG A 201 -12.69 42.55 7.11
N GLU A 202 -12.32 42.38 8.37
CA GLU A 202 -11.71 43.44 9.18
C GLU A 202 -10.31 43.81 8.66
N GLU A 203 -9.49 42.81 8.30
CA GLU A 203 -8.19 43.01 7.68
C GLU A 203 -8.28 43.70 6.32
N ALA A 204 -9.27 43.34 5.48
CA ALA A 204 -9.52 44.00 4.20
C ALA A 204 -9.92 45.48 4.36
N VAL A 205 -10.80 45.80 5.31
CA VAL A 205 -11.16 47.21 5.62
C VAL A 205 -9.95 47.98 6.19
N GLY A 206 -9.12 47.33 7.01
CA GLY A 206 -7.87 47.88 7.50
C GLY A 206 -6.83 48.16 6.40
N GLN A 207 -6.82 47.37 5.32
CA GLN A 207 -6.01 47.65 4.13
C GLN A 207 -6.61 48.80 3.29
N GLU A 208 -7.93 48.84 3.09
CA GLU A 208 -8.61 49.91 2.35
C GLU A 208 -8.37 51.29 2.98
N LEU A 209 -8.38 51.38 4.31
CA LEU A 209 -8.05 52.60 5.05
C LEU A 209 -6.59 53.03 4.84
N LYS A 210 -5.63 52.09 4.89
CA LYS A 210 -4.21 52.37 4.64
C LYS A 210 -3.96 52.84 3.21
N ILE A 211 -4.66 52.26 2.23
CA ILE A 211 -4.57 52.67 0.83
C ILE A 211 -5.00 54.14 0.68
N LYS A 212 -6.14 54.53 1.27
CA LYS A 212 -6.63 55.93 1.26
C LYS A 212 -5.69 56.89 2.00
N GLU A 213 -5.04 56.45 3.07
CA GLU A 213 -4.00 57.24 3.76
C GLU A 213 -2.78 57.45 2.86
N THR A 214 -2.36 56.44 2.10
CA THR A 214 -1.25 56.60 1.13
C THR A 214 -1.65 57.43 -0.09
N GLU A 215 -2.88 57.30 -0.58
CA GLU A 215 -3.43 58.06 -1.70
C GLU A 215 -3.45 59.56 -1.38
N THR A 216 -4.01 59.96 -0.23
CA THR A 216 -4.01 61.37 0.20
C THR A 216 -2.62 61.94 0.48
N LYS A 217 -1.63 61.11 0.89
CA LYS A 217 -0.22 61.53 0.97
C LYS A 217 0.40 61.77 -0.41
N ILE A 218 0.13 60.88 -1.38
CA ILE A 218 0.60 61.05 -2.76
C ILE A 218 0.00 62.32 -3.39
N GLU A 219 -1.29 62.61 -3.15
CA GLU A 219 -1.90 63.87 -3.60
C GLU A 219 -1.22 65.11 -3.01
N GLN A 220 -0.88 65.09 -1.71
CA GLN A 220 -0.15 66.17 -1.04
C GLN A 220 1.27 66.36 -1.61
N GLU A 221 2.02 65.27 -1.84
CA GLU A 221 3.35 65.34 -2.46
C GLU A 221 3.28 65.84 -3.91
N VAL A 222 2.30 65.40 -4.70
CA VAL A 222 2.07 65.89 -6.08
C VAL A 222 1.71 67.37 -6.09
N ALA A 223 0.89 67.85 -5.16
CA ALA A 223 0.58 69.28 -5.01
C ALA A 223 1.84 70.10 -4.68
N ALA A 224 2.65 69.67 -3.73
CA ALA A 224 3.89 70.34 -3.34
C ALA A 224 4.96 70.32 -4.46
N LEU A 225 5.03 69.23 -5.24
CA LEU A 225 5.89 69.17 -6.43
C LEU A 225 5.42 70.13 -7.54
N ARG A 226 4.10 70.29 -7.71
CA ARG A 226 3.52 71.23 -8.68
C ARG A 226 3.82 72.69 -8.30
N GLU A 227 3.75 73.04 -7.02
CA GLU A 227 4.13 74.38 -6.56
C GLU A 227 5.61 74.69 -6.86
N LYS A 228 6.51 73.75 -6.52
CA LYS A 228 7.95 73.87 -6.83
C LYS A 228 8.19 74.03 -8.35
N LEU A 229 7.42 73.34 -9.19
CA LEU A 229 7.53 73.47 -10.65
C LEU A 229 7.16 74.88 -11.13
N GLU A 230 6.10 75.50 -10.60
CA GLU A 230 5.75 76.88 -10.95
C GLU A 230 6.78 77.90 -10.43
N GLN A 231 7.35 77.69 -9.24
CA GLN A 231 8.46 78.52 -8.74
C GLN A 231 9.70 78.43 -9.66
N VAL A 232 10.07 77.24 -10.13
CA VAL A 232 11.19 77.04 -11.07
C VAL A 232 10.91 77.66 -12.44
N LYS A 233 9.67 77.57 -12.96
CA LYS A 233 9.27 78.30 -14.17
C LYS A 233 9.42 79.82 -14.00
N PHE A 234 8.99 80.37 -12.87
CA PHE A 234 9.13 81.80 -12.61
C PHE A 234 10.61 82.24 -12.55
N GLN A 235 11.47 81.49 -11.83
CA GLN A 235 12.91 81.76 -11.77
C GLN A 235 13.60 81.67 -13.13
N THR A 236 13.25 80.67 -13.95
CA THR A 236 13.84 80.51 -15.30
C THR A 236 13.39 81.60 -16.27
N LEU A 237 12.13 82.06 -16.20
CA LEU A 237 11.66 83.23 -16.95
C LEU A 237 12.35 84.52 -16.49
N GLN A 238 12.52 84.72 -15.18
CA GLN A 238 13.23 85.88 -14.63
C GLN A 238 14.71 85.91 -15.07
N TRP A 239 15.37 84.75 -15.07
CA TRP A 239 16.75 84.62 -15.57
C TRP A 239 16.84 84.91 -17.08
N LEU A 240 15.92 84.37 -17.88
CA LEU A 240 15.84 84.62 -19.32
C LEU A 240 15.69 86.12 -19.63
N MET A 241 14.81 86.83 -18.91
CA MET A 241 14.64 88.28 -19.03
C MET A 241 15.93 89.04 -18.66
N GLY A 242 16.66 88.59 -17.64
CA GLY A 242 17.98 89.14 -17.28
C GLY A 242 19.03 88.97 -18.38
N VAL A 243 19.10 87.78 -19.01
CA VAL A 243 20.01 87.52 -20.14
C VAL A 243 19.63 88.36 -21.36
N CYS A 244 18.35 88.43 -21.73
CA CYS A 244 17.88 89.22 -22.87
C CYS A 244 18.14 90.73 -22.68
N THR A 245 17.90 91.27 -21.48
CA THR A 245 18.17 92.69 -21.19
C THR A 245 19.66 93.00 -21.12
N GLY A 246 20.49 92.10 -20.56
CA GLY A 246 21.95 92.22 -20.60
C GLY A 246 22.51 92.19 -22.02
N PHE A 247 22.02 91.28 -22.88
CA PHE A 247 22.43 91.20 -24.28
C PHE A 247 22.00 92.44 -25.09
N ALA A 248 20.80 92.96 -24.85
CA ALA A 248 20.34 94.22 -25.45
C ALA A 248 21.19 95.42 -25.01
N ALA A 249 21.58 95.48 -23.73
CA ALA A 249 22.47 96.53 -23.23
C ALA A 249 23.88 96.47 -23.86
N LEU A 250 24.43 95.26 -24.06
CA LEU A 250 25.70 95.06 -24.76
C LEU A 250 25.60 95.47 -26.25
N MET A 251 24.50 95.11 -26.93
CA MET A 251 24.25 95.55 -28.31
C MET A 251 24.16 97.08 -28.43
N LEU A 252 23.45 97.75 -27.52
CA LEU A 252 23.39 99.21 -27.48
C LEU A 252 24.76 99.85 -27.15
N GLY A 253 25.57 99.21 -26.31
CA GLY A 253 26.96 99.61 -26.03
C GLY A 253 27.86 99.51 -27.26
N ALA A 254 27.79 98.39 -28.00
CA ALA A 254 28.53 98.19 -29.24
C ALA A 254 28.10 99.17 -30.34
N TRP A 255 26.79 99.39 -30.50
CA TRP A 255 26.23 100.40 -31.43
C TRP A 255 26.76 101.80 -31.11
N ARG A 256 26.84 102.15 -29.82
CA ARG A 256 27.36 103.45 -29.35
C ARG A 256 28.87 103.63 -29.56
N LEU A 257 29.63 102.55 -29.68
CA LEU A 257 31.07 102.59 -30.01
C LEU A 257 31.34 102.66 -31.52
N LEU A 258 30.40 102.20 -32.36
CA LEU A 258 30.57 102.16 -33.82
C LEU A 258 30.11 103.43 -34.57
N ILE A 259 29.50 104.41 -33.87
CA ILE A 259 29.02 105.67 -34.49
C ILE A 259 29.54 106.88 -33.69
N PRO A 260 30.72 107.44 -34.04
CA PRO A 260 31.26 108.63 -33.40
C PRO A 260 30.62 109.91 -33.95
N GLY A 261 29.48 110.31 -33.37
CA GLY A 261 28.97 111.68 -33.46
C GLY A 261 27.48 111.82 -33.77
N TYR A 262 26.70 112.18 -32.75
CA TYR A 262 25.98 113.46 -32.72
C TYR A 262 25.60 113.79 -31.27
N CYS A 263 25.49 115.08 -30.94
CA CYS A 263 25.16 115.53 -29.58
C CYS A 263 24.19 116.71 -29.63
N GLN A 264 23.40 116.88 -28.58
CA GLN A 264 22.45 117.99 -28.32
C GLN A 264 21.31 118.18 -29.36
N ALA A 265 20.06 117.98 -28.92
CA ALA A 265 19.04 119.04 -28.89
C ALA A 265 17.66 118.51 -28.43
N THR A 266 17.18 119.01 -27.27
CA THR A 266 15.85 119.63 -27.03
C THR A 266 15.50 119.60 -25.54
N ARG A 267 15.08 120.75 -24.97
CA ARG A 267 14.67 120.90 -23.57
C ARG A 267 13.84 122.18 -23.40
N ARG A 268 12.67 122.09 -22.72
CA ARG A 268 11.63 123.16 -22.55
C ARG A 268 10.81 123.43 -23.83
N GLN A 269 9.59 123.99 -23.79
CA GLN A 269 8.78 124.65 -22.74
C GLN A 269 7.26 124.44 -23.10
N HIS A 270 6.20 124.63 -22.29
CA HIS A 270 5.89 125.24 -20.97
C HIS A 270 5.18 124.22 -20.03
N ARG A 271 4.96 124.39 -18.71
CA ARG A 271 5.16 125.47 -17.69
C ARG A 271 4.01 126.50 -17.47
N GLY A 272 3.04 126.13 -16.61
CA GLY A 272 2.09 127.02 -15.88
C GLY A 272 0.70 126.37 -15.74
N ALA A 273 -0.04 126.43 -14.63
CA ALA A 273 0.18 126.91 -13.24
C ALA A 273 -0.60 125.96 -12.28
N GLY A 274 -0.62 126.05 -10.94
CA GLY A 274 0.01 126.93 -9.94
C GLY A 274 0.17 126.14 -8.61
N ALA A 275 0.51 126.77 -7.48
CA ALA A 275 0.93 126.07 -6.26
C ALA A 275 0.13 126.46 -5.00
N ASP A 276 0.11 125.59 -3.99
CA ASP A 276 0.05 125.98 -2.58
C ASP A 276 0.69 124.93 -1.62
N ASN A 277 0.80 125.29 -0.34
CA ASN A 277 1.54 124.67 0.77
C ASN A 277 0.69 123.66 1.61
N SER A 278 1.14 122.89 2.62
CA SER A 278 2.44 122.64 3.32
C SER A 278 2.37 121.36 4.23
N THR A 279 3.43 121.12 5.04
CA THR A 279 3.47 120.39 6.37
C THR A 279 3.84 118.89 6.43
N LEU A 280 4.39 118.43 7.59
CA LEU A 280 4.99 117.09 7.90
C LEU A 280 4.44 116.51 9.26
N PRO A 281 5.10 115.55 10.00
CA PRO A 281 4.85 114.09 10.09
C PRO A 281 4.47 113.63 11.55
N PRO A 282 4.76 112.43 12.18
CA PRO A 282 5.30 111.13 11.71
C PRO A 282 4.51 109.77 12.03
N PRO A 283 4.67 108.95 13.13
CA PRO A 283 4.54 107.46 13.08
C PRO A 283 3.74 106.79 14.27
N PRO A 284 3.96 105.52 14.74
CA PRO A 284 3.93 104.15 14.15
C PRO A 284 2.94 103.18 14.92
N THR A 285 3.32 101.88 15.09
CA THR A 285 2.93 100.84 16.11
C THR A 285 1.96 99.67 15.76
N THR A 286 1.83 98.70 16.69
CA THR A 286 1.67 97.23 16.45
C THR A 286 0.57 96.57 17.33
N ILE A 287 0.55 95.23 17.52
CA ILE A 287 -0.35 94.39 18.38
C ILE A 287 -1.66 94.00 17.60
N ALA A 288 -2.35 92.84 17.73
CA ALA A 288 -2.56 91.87 18.82
C ALA A 288 -2.56 90.36 18.41
N THR A 289 -3.13 89.48 19.27
CA THR A 289 -3.32 88.02 19.12
C THR A 289 -4.80 87.61 19.28
N PRO A 290 -5.16 86.32 19.03
CA PRO A 290 -6.25 85.64 19.75
C PRO A 290 -5.74 84.45 20.62
N PRO A 291 -6.53 83.93 21.59
CA PRO A 291 -6.01 83.13 22.71
C PRO A 291 -6.31 81.62 22.66
N SER A 292 -5.74 80.90 23.64
CA SER A 292 -6.14 79.56 24.09
C SER A 292 -7.36 79.66 25.08
N SER A 293 -7.98 78.61 25.64
CA SER A 293 -7.53 77.22 25.90
C SER A 293 -8.69 76.27 26.28
N ARG A 294 -8.39 74.96 26.29
CA ARG A 294 -8.86 73.90 27.23
C ARG A 294 -10.34 73.47 27.36
N ALA A 295 -10.43 72.15 27.59
CA ALA A 295 -11.33 71.39 28.45
C ALA A 295 -12.44 70.57 27.76
N ALA A 296 -12.67 69.37 28.33
CA ALA A 296 -13.68 68.38 27.94
C ALA A 296 -14.53 68.02 29.17
N VAL A 297 -15.67 67.33 28.97
CA VAL A 297 -16.20 66.29 29.89
C VAL A 297 -17.38 65.52 29.26
N GLN A 298 -17.61 64.29 29.73
CA GLN A 298 -18.65 63.31 29.37
C GLN A 298 -20.13 63.70 29.64
N GLY A 299 -21.05 62.88 29.07
CA GLY A 299 -22.47 62.68 29.45
C GLY A 299 -23.32 62.52 28.17
N SER A 300 -23.76 61.33 27.73
CA SER A 300 -24.75 60.38 28.31
C SER A 300 -26.15 61.02 28.43
N ASP A 301 -27.28 60.42 28.01
CA ASP A 301 -27.67 59.00 28.01
C ASP A 301 -28.77 58.62 26.96
N ASP A 302 -29.10 57.32 26.94
CA ASP A 302 -30.41 56.69 26.66
C ASP A 302 -31.08 56.57 25.27
N LYS A 303 -31.20 55.30 24.84
CA LYS A 303 -32.41 54.54 24.41
C LYS A 303 -33.47 55.21 23.50
N ALA A 304 -33.72 54.56 22.35
CA ALA A 304 -35.09 54.19 21.92
C ALA A 304 -35.06 52.98 20.95
N THR A 305 -36.11 52.16 20.93
CA THR A 305 -36.26 50.97 20.05
C THR A 305 -37.73 50.73 19.72
N CYS A 306 -38.08 50.41 18.46
CA CYS A 306 -39.22 49.55 17.99
C CYS A 306 -39.27 49.57 16.42
N VAL A 307 -39.42 48.46 15.68
CA VAL A 307 -40.59 47.53 15.48
C VAL A 307 -41.68 48.18 14.60
N SER A 308 -42.31 47.58 13.57
CA SER A 308 -42.65 46.16 13.21
C SER A 308 -42.61 45.94 11.66
N SER A 309 -42.20 44.79 11.08
CA SER A 309 -42.87 43.48 10.86
C SER A 309 -44.11 43.43 9.94
N LEU A 310 -44.07 42.65 8.83
CA LEU A 310 -45.02 41.54 8.49
C LEU A 310 -44.88 40.88 7.08
N SER A 311 -44.88 39.54 7.09
CA SER A 311 -45.50 38.54 6.17
C SER A 311 -45.48 38.61 4.60
N ARG A 312 -44.88 37.55 4.03
CA ARG A 312 -45.48 36.50 3.14
C ARG A 312 -45.56 36.57 1.60
N ASP A 313 -45.32 35.37 1.06
CA ASP A 313 -45.97 34.61 -0.02
C ASP A 313 -45.68 34.78 -1.54
N SER A 314 -45.54 33.58 -2.13
CA SER A 314 -45.82 33.16 -3.52
C SER A 314 -44.73 33.32 -4.60
N ALA A 315 -44.91 32.59 -5.70
CA ALA A 315 -43.90 32.29 -6.71
C ALA A 315 -44.45 32.43 -8.14
N THR A 316 -43.56 32.58 -9.13
CA THR A 316 -43.90 32.30 -10.54
C THR A 316 -42.66 32.06 -11.41
N ARG A 317 -42.79 31.18 -12.41
CA ARG A 317 -42.01 31.20 -13.67
C ARG A 317 -42.94 31.74 -14.76
N PRO A 318 -42.44 32.54 -15.71
CA PRO A 318 -42.28 32.03 -17.08
C PRO A 318 -40.98 32.55 -17.75
N ALA A 319 -40.17 31.72 -18.43
CA ALA A 319 -40.24 31.31 -19.83
C ALA A 319 -39.20 32.06 -20.73
N ARG A 320 -38.88 31.50 -21.90
CA ARG A 320 -37.92 32.06 -22.88
C ARG A 320 -38.62 32.94 -23.92
N PRO A 321 -37.87 33.83 -24.58
CA PRO A 321 -37.85 33.82 -26.05
C PRO A 321 -36.46 33.51 -26.63
N ARG A 322 -36.40 33.28 -27.95
CA ARG A 322 -35.18 33.17 -28.78
C ARG A 322 -35.05 34.43 -29.65
N SER A 323 -33.84 34.96 -29.84
CA SER A 323 -33.24 35.34 -31.15
C SER A 323 -32.09 36.34 -30.99
N ASN A 324 -30.97 36.13 -31.69
CA ASN A 324 -29.93 37.15 -31.89
C ASN A 324 -30.45 38.29 -32.79
N PRO A 325 -29.81 39.47 -32.74
CA PRO A 325 -28.84 39.80 -33.80
C PRO A 325 -27.38 39.80 -33.29
N ALA A 326 -26.42 39.83 -34.23
CA ALA A 326 -24.99 39.80 -33.91
C ALA A 326 -24.44 41.20 -33.57
N ILE A 327 -23.44 41.22 -32.69
CA ILE A 327 -22.46 42.31 -32.55
C ILE A 327 -21.06 41.68 -32.62
N ASP A 328 -20.10 42.46 -33.11
CA ASP A 328 -18.84 42.06 -33.74
C ASP A 328 -17.88 41.19 -32.89
N ILE A 329 -17.09 40.35 -33.57
CA ILE A 329 -16.09 39.47 -32.94
C ILE A 329 -14.74 40.19 -32.88
N GLY A 330 -14.60 41.06 -31.88
CA GLY A 330 -13.30 41.59 -31.48
C GLY A 330 -12.32 40.45 -31.15
N HIS A 331 -11.21 40.38 -31.87
CA HIS A 331 -10.17 39.34 -31.72
C HIS A 331 -9.42 39.47 -30.37
N CYS A 332 -10.04 39.06 -29.27
CA CYS A 332 -9.32 38.70 -28.06
C CYS A 332 -8.69 37.32 -28.26
N GLY A 333 -7.51 37.30 -28.85
CA GLY A 333 -6.75 36.07 -29.04
C GLY A 333 -6.46 35.41 -27.70
N ILE A 334 -7.16 34.31 -27.39
CA ILE A 334 -6.87 33.48 -26.22
C ILE A 334 -5.46 32.92 -26.42
N ASN A 335 -4.49 33.59 -25.80
CA ASN A 335 -3.11 33.25 -25.90
C ASN A 335 -2.90 31.97 -25.07
N LEU A 336 -3.08 30.81 -25.73
CA LEU A 336 -2.69 29.52 -25.18
C LEU A 336 -1.19 29.57 -24.92
N LYS A 337 -0.82 29.95 -23.69
CA LYS A 337 0.46 29.60 -23.11
C LYS A 337 0.54 28.08 -23.18
N MET A 338 1.27 27.59 -24.19
CA MET A 338 1.71 26.21 -24.30
C MET A 338 2.50 25.91 -23.03
N THR A 339 1.83 25.31 -22.04
CA THR A 339 2.44 24.98 -20.76
C THR A 339 3.54 23.98 -21.02
N VAL A 340 4.79 24.42 -20.84
CA VAL A 340 5.97 23.59 -21.03
C VAL A 340 5.88 22.45 -20.03
N LYS A 341 5.50 21.26 -20.51
CA LYS A 341 5.26 20.09 -19.66
C LYS A 341 6.53 19.76 -18.88
N THR A 342 6.40 19.69 -17.57
CA THR A 342 7.46 19.25 -16.66
C THR A 342 8.03 17.93 -17.14
N LYS A 343 9.35 17.82 -17.32
CA LYS A 343 9.97 16.54 -17.72
C LYS A 343 10.13 15.63 -16.51
N VAL A 344 9.79 14.36 -16.68
CA VAL A 344 9.86 13.32 -15.66
C VAL A 344 10.68 12.15 -16.18
N LEU A 345 11.66 11.70 -15.41
CA LEU A 345 12.52 10.56 -15.76
C LEU A 345 11.96 9.27 -15.15
N LEU A 346 11.82 8.22 -15.95
CA LEU A 346 11.42 6.88 -15.54
C LEU A 346 12.66 5.98 -15.41
N LEU A 347 12.97 5.54 -14.19
CA LEU A 347 14.06 4.62 -13.87
C LEU A 347 13.51 3.24 -13.46
N GLY A 348 13.43 2.33 -14.43
CA GLY A 348 12.82 1.00 -14.27
C GLY A 348 11.47 0.88 -14.98
N GLY A 349 10.76 -0.22 -14.74
CA GLY A 349 9.42 -0.46 -15.29
C GLY A 349 8.27 0.02 -14.40
N ILE A 350 7.07 0.02 -14.98
CA ILE A 350 5.77 0.03 -14.29
C ILE A 350 5.09 -1.28 -14.71
N ASN A 351 4.67 -2.09 -13.74
CA ASN A 351 4.20 -3.46 -13.95
C ASN A 351 2.69 -3.62 -13.73
N HIS A 352 2.05 -2.74 -12.96
CA HIS A 352 0.65 -2.88 -12.55
C HIS A 352 -0.16 -1.60 -12.77
N ALA A 353 0.29 -0.46 -12.24
CA ALA A 353 -0.41 0.82 -12.20
C ALA A 353 -0.41 1.59 -13.54
N HIS A 354 -0.54 0.86 -14.66
CA HIS A 354 -0.48 1.38 -16.03
C HIS A 354 -1.41 2.56 -16.29
N ASN A 355 -2.66 2.51 -15.80
CA ASN A 355 -3.63 3.60 -15.95
C ASN A 355 -3.17 4.86 -15.21
N THR A 356 -2.69 4.68 -13.98
CA THR A 356 -2.17 5.75 -13.12
C THR A 356 -0.90 6.36 -13.72
N TRP A 357 -0.02 5.56 -14.32
CA TRP A 357 1.16 6.03 -15.07
C TRP A 357 0.78 6.79 -16.35
N ALA A 358 -0.09 6.23 -17.19
CA ALA A 358 -0.57 6.87 -18.42
C ALA A 358 -1.20 8.23 -18.13
N SER A 359 -1.88 8.38 -16.98
CA SER A 359 -2.47 9.64 -16.51
C SER A 359 -1.47 10.73 -16.10
N LEU A 360 -0.15 10.48 -16.12
CA LEU A 360 0.88 11.52 -16.02
C LEU A 360 1.16 12.21 -17.35
N SER A 361 0.95 11.55 -18.49
CA SER A 361 1.31 12.06 -19.83
C SER A 361 0.55 13.33 -20.24
N SER A 362 -0.58 13.60 -19.59
CA SER A 362 -1.33 14.86 -19.73
C SER A 362 -0.59 16.06 -19.13
N ILE A 363 0.15 15.87 -18.03
CA ILE A 363 0.88 16.93 -17.28
C ILE A 363 2.36 16.98 -17.65
N ALA A 364 3.01 15.81 -17.72
CA ALA A 364 4.45 15.68 -17.81
C ALA A 364 4.91 15.08 -19.15
N GLN A 365 6.11 15.46 -19.59
CA GLN A 365 6.83 14.71 -20.63
C GLN A 365 7.62 13.59 -19.95
N ILE A 366 7.23 12.34 -20.19
CA ILE A 366 7.99 11.18 -19.72
C ILE A 366 9.24 10.98 -20.59
N LEU A 367 10.39 10.80 -19.94
CA LEU A 367 11.65 10.36 -20.54
C LEU A 367 12.05 9.01 -19.94
N THR A 368 12.69 8.16 -20.74
CA THR A 368 13.21 6.85 -20.33
C THR A 368 14.65 6.75 -20.83
N PRO A 369 15.61 6.30 -19.99
CA PRO A 369 17.00 6.13 -20.43
C PRO A 369 17.12 5.02 -21.48
N ARG A 370 18.12 5.11 -22.35
CA ARG A 370 18.53 4.03 -23.26
C ARG A 370 19.68 3.22 -22.68
N ALA A 371 20.41 3.77 -21.70
CA ALA A 371 21.46 3.08 -20.98
C ALA A 371 20.97 1.82 -20.25
N THR A 372 21.80 0.78 -20.27
CA THR A 372 21.55 -0.51 -19.61
C THR A 372 22.48 -0.79 -18.42
N ASN A 373 23.45 0.11 -18.17
CA ASN A 373 24.43 0.01 -17.08
C ASN A 373 24.86 1.42 -16.63
N ARG A 374 25.53 1.50 -15.46
CA ARG A 374 25.87 2.76 -14.79
C ARG A 374 26.73 3.69 -15.64
N GLU A 375 27.77 3.17 -16.31
CA GLU A 375 28.69 3.99 -17.10
C GLU A 375 27.96 4.62 -18.29
N ALA A 376 27.17 3.83 -19.01
CA ALA A 376 26.31 4.31 -20.09
C ALA A 376 25.26 5.32 -19.60
N PHE A 377 24.71 5.14 -18.39
CA PHE A 377 23.72 6.05 -17.82
C PHE A 377 24.35 7.39 -17.41
N ILE A 378 25.55 7.37 -16.81
CA ILE A 378 26.33 8.57 -16.49
C ILE A 378 26.73 9.31 -17.77
N ALA A 379 27.10 8.59 -18.84
CA ALA A 379 27.40 9.20 -20.14
C ALA A 379 26.16 9.83 -20.80
N GLU A 380 25.00 9.16 -20.76
CA GLU A 380 23.73 9.68 -21.29
C GLU A 380 23.22 10.90 -20.49
N ALA A 381 23.37 10.89 -19.16
CA ALA A 381 23.05 12.05 -18.32
C ALA A 381 23.96 13.25 -18.66
N LYS A 382 25.28 13.02 -18.78
CA LYS A 382 26.27 14.04 -19.18
C LYS A 382 26.10 14.56 -20.62
N SER A 383 25.35 13.86 -21.48
CA SER A 383 25.06 14.32 -22.85
C SER A 383 23.85 15.27 -22.94
N GLY A 384 23.29 15.72 -21.80
CA GLY A 384 22.10 16.59 -21.75
C GLY A 384 20.78 15.88 -22.08
N ALA A 385 20.77 14.54 -22.19
CA ALA A 385 19.57 13.78 -22.58
C ALA A 385 18.39 13.96 -21.60
N PHE A 386 18.67 14.34 -20.35
CA PHE A 386 17.69 14.55 -19.29
C PHE A 386 17.47 16.04 -18.95
N ASP A 387 17.99 16.98 -19.75
CA ASP A 387 17.93 18.41 -19.42
C ASP A 387 16.49 18.92 -19.27
N GLY A 388 16.22 19.57 -18.14
CA GLY A 388 14.90 20.05 -17.73
C GLY A 388 14.04 19.02 -16.99
N VAL A 389 14.52 17.80 -16.73
CA VAL A 389 13.86 16.87 -15.79
C VAL A 389 13.78 17.50 -14.40
N THR A 390 12.59 17.49 -13.80
CA THR A 390 12.34 18.03 -12.45
C THR A 390 12.11 16.94 -11.42
N ALA A 391 11.49 15.83 -11.82
CA ALA A 391 11.25 14.67 -10.96
C ALA A 391 11.69 13.37 -11.64
N ALA A 392 12.20 12.41 -10.85
CA ALA A 392 12.50 11.06 -11.30
C ALA A 392 11.65 10.05 -10.52
N TYR A 393 10.94 9.17 -11.23
CA TYR A 393 10.42 7.92 -10.67
C TYR A 393 11.54 6.88 -10.67
N ARG A 394 11.72 6.11 -9.61
CA ARG A 394 12.63 4.96 -9.59
C ARG A 394 12.06 3.73 -8.90
N THR A 395 12.48 2.54 -9.33
CA THR A 395 12.28 1.26 -8.63
C THR A 395 13.55 0.80 -7.92
N PHE A 396 13.44 -0.14 -6.97
CA PHE A 396 14.59 -0.82 -6.39
C PHE A 396 15.45 -1.56 -7.45
N ALA A 397 14.81 -2.17 -8.45
CA ALA A 397 15.49 -2.87 -9.55
C ALA A 397 16.28 -1.94 -10.48
N SER A 398 15.95 -0.63 -10.53
CA SER A 398 16.67 0.36 -11.35
C SER A 398 18.16 0.49 -11.03
N VAL A 399 18.59 0.03 -9.85
CA VAL A 399 20.00 -0.02 -9.42
C VAL A 399 20.90 -0.79 -10.40
N SER A 400 20.34 -1.75 -11.15
CA SER A 400 21.04 -2.48 -12.21
C SER A 400 21.47 -1.57 -13.38
N ILE A 401 20.69 -0.52 -13.65
CA ILE A 401 20.93 0.45 -14.72
C ILE A 401 21.70 1.67 -14.19
N THR A 402 21.33 2.22 -13.04
CA THR A 402 21.92 3.47 -12.53
C THR A 402 23.12 3.27 -11.60
N GLY A 403 23.30 2.07 -11.05
CA GLY A 403 23.99 1.91 -9.77
C GLY A 403 23.24 2.60 -8.63
N ARG A 404 23.95 2.86 -7.51
CA ARG A 404 23.41 3.61 -6.37
C ARG A 404 23.24 5.09 -6.72
N ILE A 405 22.29 5.75 -6.04
CA ILE A 405 22.12 7.20 -6.13
C ILE A 405 23.07 7.83 -5.12
N ASP A 406 24.26 8.20 -5.58
CA ASP A 406 25.37 8.72 -4.79
C ASP A 406 25.92 10.02 -5.38
N ALA A 407 26.93 10.62 -4.75
CA ALA A 407 27.49 11.91 -5.18
C ALA A 407 28.05 11.91 -6.62
N GLU A 408 28.54 10.77 -7.14
CA GLU A 408 28.99 10.66 -8.54
C GLU A 408 27.80 10.76 -9.49
N LEU A 409 26.77 9.93 -9.26
CA LEU A 409 25.59 9.89 -10.13
C LEU A 409 24.81 11.21 -10.07
N LEU A 410 24.65 11.78 -8.87
CA LEU A 410 24.00 13.08 -8.68
C LEU A 410 24.78 14.19 -9.39
N GLY A 411 26.12 14.16 -9.36
CA GLY A 411 26.97 15.09 -10.11
C GLY A 411 26.89 14.94 -11.64
N ALA A 412 26.33 13.84 -12.16
CA ALA A 412 26.05 13.64 -13.58
C ALA A 412 24.60 14.00 -13.97
N LEU A 413 23.70 14.16 -13.00
CA LEU A 413 22.28 14.45 -13.24
C LEU A 413 22.03 15.97 -13.42
N PRO A 414 20.95 16.36 -14.14
CA PRO A 414 20.69 17.76 -14.46
C PRO A 414 20.28 18.54 -13.21
N LYS A 415 20.80 19.76 -13.04
CA LYS A 415 20.53 20.65 -11.89
C LYS A 415 19.04 21.04 -11.73
N SER A 416 18.23 20.81 -12.76
CA SER A 416 16.77 20.96 -12.73
C SER A 416 16.06 19.90 -11.88
N LEU A 417 16.70 18.75 -11.62
CA LEU A 417 16.14 17.69 -10.78
C LEU A 417 15.97 18.21 -9.34
N LYS A 418 14.78 18.01 -8.78
CA LYS A 418 14.40 18.44 -7.42
C LYS A 418 13.69 17.33 -6.63
N PHE A 419 13.20 16.28 -7.29
CA PHE A 419 12.44 15.21 -6.64
C PHE A 419 12.86 13.81 -7.12
N ILE A 420 13.07 12.89 -6.19
CA ILE A 420 13.23 11.45 -6.46
C ILE A 420 12.08 10.71 -5.75
N CYS A 421 11.26 10.01 -6.53
CA CYS A 421 10.12 9.25 -6.05
C CYS A 421 10.46 7.76 -6.15
N HIS A 422 10.84 7.17 -5.03
CA HIS A 422 11.28 5.78 -4.93
C HIS A 422 10.10 4.86 -4.63
N ASN A 423 9.85 3.93 -5.56
CA ASN A 423 8.99 2.77 -5.34
C ASN A 423 9.76 1.73 -4.51
N GLY A 424 9.32 1.56 -3.25
CA GLY A 424 9.95 0.74 -2.22
C GLY A 424 9.92 1.43 -0.85
N ALA A 425 9.69 0.67 0.22
CA ALA A 425 9.72 1.23 1.58
C ALA A 425 11.15 1.53 2.06
N GLY A 426 12.09 0.62 1.82
CA GLY A 426 13.53 0.81 2.06
C GLY A 426 14.24 1.45 0.87
N TYR A 427 15.10 2.43 1.14
CA TYR A 427 15.79 3.29 0.16
C TYR A 427 17.32 3.33 0.38
N ASP A 428 17.89 2.28 0.96
CA ASP A 428 19.32 2.06 1.25
C ASP A 428 20.28 2.17 0.03
N GLN A 429 19.73 2.19 -1.18
CA GLN A 429 20.42 2.46 -2.44
C GLN A 429 20.63 3.97 -2.72
N ILE A 430 20.09 4.86 -1.89
CA ILE A 430 20.07 6.32 -2.08
C ILE A 430 20.83 7.00 -0.94
N ASP A 431 21.87 7.76 -1.27
CA ASP A 431 22.50 8.70 -0.34
C ASP A 431 21.60 9.93 -0.17
N VAL A 432 20.76 9.87 0.86
CA VAL A 432 19.85 10.96 1.23
C VAL A 432 20.63 12.24 1.58
N THR A 433 21.83 12.13 2.16
CA THR A 433 22.66 13.29 2.53
C THR A 433 23.18 14.00 1.28
N ALA A 434 23.69 13.25 0.31
CA ALA A 434 24.13 13.79 -0.97
C ALA A 434 22.96 14.40 -1.77
N CYS A 435 21.76 13.81 -1.70
CA CYS A 435 20.56 14.38 -2.32
C CYS A 435 20.15 15.71 -1.65
N THR A 436 20.10 15.79 -0.32
CA THR A 436 19.83 17.04 0.41
C THR A 436 20.85 18.13 0.06
N ALA A 437 22.14 17.77 -0.03
CA ALA A 437 23.22 18.70 -0.40
C ALA A 437 23.09 19.29 -1.81
N GLN A 438 22.35 18.63 -2.72
CA GLN A 438 22.02 19.15 -4.06
C GLN A 438 20.58 19.69 -4.16
N SER A 439 19.91 19.86 -3.02
CA SER A 439 18.51 20.29 -2.89
C SER A 439 17.53 19.39 -3.66
N ILE A 440 17.66 18.08 -3.50
CA ILE A 440 16.76 17.05 -4.04
C ILE A 440 15.97 16.38 -2.91
N ARG A 441 14.65 16.54 -2.91
CA ARG A 441 13.74 15.86 -1.97
C ARG A 441 13.48 14.43 -2.43
N ILE A 442 13.43 13.49 -1.50
CA ILE A 442 13.18 12.06 -1.75
C ILE A 442 11.87 11.67 -1.10
N SER A 443 11.07 10.86 -1.79
CA SER A 443 9.94 10.13 -1.22
C SER A 443 10.10 8.62 -1.39
N ASN A 444 9.53 7.86 -0.46
CA ASN A 444 9.45 6.40 -0.48
C ASN A 444 7.98 5.92 -0.40
N THR A 445 7.74 4.61 -0.34
CA THR A 445 6.39 4.03 -0.21
C THR A 445 6.13 3.37 1.16
N PRO A 446 6.05 4.15 2.26
CA PRO A 446 5.77 3.61 3.59
C PRO A 446 4.29 3.16 3.70
N ASN A 447 4.03 2.27 4.66
CA ASN A 447 2.71 1.66 4.96
C ASN A 447 2.12 0.77 3.85
N ALA A 448 2.41 1.01 2.56
CA ALA A 448 1.93 0.19 1.43
C ALA A 448 2.43 -1.27 1.49
N VAL A 449 3.58 -1.49 2.12
CA VAL A 449 4.21 -2.81 2.34
C VAL A 449 3.68 -3.56 3.57
N ASP A 450 3.01 -2.86 4.49
CA ASP A 450 2.88 -3.33 5.88
C ASP A 450 2.14 -4.67 6.03
N ASP A 451 1.17 -4.97 5.15
CA ASP A 451 0.42 -6.22 5.16
C ASP A 451 1.21 -7.39 4.58
N ALA A 452 1.58 -7.32 3.31
CA ALA A 452 2.28 -8.41 2.61
C ALA A 452 3.57 -8.83 3.33
N THR A 453 4.37 -7.86 3.79
CA THR A 453 5.63 -8.18 4.47
C THR A 453 5.36 -8.82 5.83
N ALA A 454 4.35 -8.35 6.57
CA ALA A 454 3.98 -8.96 7.85
C ALA A 454 3.36 -10.35 7.72
N ASP A 455 2.59 -10.61 6.66
CA ASP A 455 2.09 -11.95 6.34
C ASP A 455 3.23 -12.92 6.00
N LEU A 456 4.22 -12.49 5.22
CA LEU A 456 5.41 -13.30 4.96
C LEU A 456 6.27 -13.51 6.23
N THR A 457 6.44 -12.49 7.08
CA THR A 457 7.12 -12.64 8.38
C THR A 457 6.45 -13.71 9.25
N ILE A 458 5.11 -13.75 9.29
CA ILE A 458 4.36 -14.76 10.06
C ILE A 458 4.47 -16.15 9.41
N TRP A 459 4.43 -16.24 8.07
CA TRP A 459 4.66 -17.51 7.37
C TRP A 459 6.07 -18.06 7.64
N LEU A 460 7.10 -17.20 7.63
CA LEU A 460 8.48 -17.56 7.96
C LEU A 460 8.65 -17.95 9.44
N LEU A 461 8.00 -17.23 10.36
CA LEU A 461 7.98 -17.54 11.80
C LEU A 461 7.41 -18.94 12.06
N ILE A 462 6.25 -19.25 11.49
CA ILE A 462 5.63 -20.58 11.62
C ILE A 462 6.46 -21.63 10.86
N GLY A 463 6.98 -21.28 9.68
CA GLY A 463 7.78 -22.17 8.86
C GLY A 463 9.08 -22.63 9.51
N ALA A 464 9.77 -21.72 10.21
CA ALA A 464 10.97 -22.02 11.00
C ALA A 464 10.61 -22.81 12.28
N LEU A 465 9.64 -22.34 13.08
CA LEU A 465 9.16 -23.06 14.28
C LEU A 465 8.72 -24.50 13.99
N ARG A 466 8.14 -24.76 12.80
CA ARG A 466 7.67 -26.09 12.37
C ARG A 466 8.66 -26.86 11.50
N ASN A 467 9.86 -26.32 11.27
CA ASN A 467 10.90 -26.86 10.39
C ASN A 467 10.36 -27.31 9.01
N LEU A 468 9.57 -26.45 8.37
CA LEU A 468 8.91 -26.77 7.09
C LEU A 468 9.89 -26.90 5.93
N SER A 469 11.09 -26.34 6.01
CA SER A 469 12.11 -26.41 4.95
C SER A 469 12.46 -27.88 4.62
N THR A 470 12.86 -28.66 5.63
CA THR A 470 13.14 -30.10 5.49
C THR A 470 11.93 -30.89 4.99
N GLY A 471 10.73 -30.55 5.45
CA GLY A 471 9.48 -31.24 5.08
C GLY A 471 9.07 -31.00 3.61
N ILE A 472 9.10 -29.74 3.17
CA ILE A 472 8.81 -29.34 1.78
C ILE A 472 9.84 -29.95 0.83
N ALA A 473 11.13 -29.91 1.19
CA ALA A 473 12.19 -30.53 0.40
C ALA A 473 12.02 -32.05 0.29
N SER A 474 11.73 -32.74 1.40
CA SER A 474 11.54 -34.20 1.41
C SER A 474 10.32 -34.65 0.59
N LEU A 475 9.18 -33.96 0.73
CA LEU A 475 7.98 -34.26 -0.05
C LEU A 475 8.20 -34.06 -1.56
N ARG A 476 8.94 -33.01 -1.95
CA ARG A 476 9.35 -32.79 -3.36
C ARG A 476 10.30 -33.86 -3.89
N ARG A 477 11.11 -34.49 -3.02
CA ARG A 477 11.94 -35.67 -3.32
C ARG A 477 11.15 -36.99 -3.34
N GLY A 478 9.81 -36.95 -3.20
CA GLY A 478 8.95 -38.13 -3.14
C GLY A 478 8.99 -38.89 -1.80
N SER A 479 9.68 -38.36 -0.78
CA SER A 479 9.80 -38.99 0.54
C SER A 479 8.89 -38.30 1.54
N TRP A 480 7.85 -39.02 2.01
CA TRP A 480 6.69 -38.44 2.72
C TRP A 480 7.04 -37.47 3.85
N ARG A 481 7.90 -37.89 4.77
CA ARG A 481 8.52 -37.00 5.77
C ARG A 481 10.03 -36.83 5.56
N GLY A 482 10.69 -37.74 4.84
CA GLY A 482 12.13 -37.94 4.89
C GLY A 482 12.50 -39.22 5.66
N ASN A 483 13.71 -39.71 5.43
CA ASN A 483 14.35 -40.76 6.24
C ASN A 483 15.82 -40.36 6.47
N PRO A 484 16.25 -40.03 7.71
CA PRO A 484 15.46 -40.00 8.94
C PRO A 484 14.31 -38.99 8.88
N THR A 485 13.33 -39.12 9.77
CA THR A 485 12.24 -38.15 9.88
C THR A 485 12.75 -36.81 10.45
N PRO A 486 12.20 -35.65 10.05
CA PRO A 486 12.64 -34.36 10.55
C PRO A 486 12.40 -34.22 12.05
N ARG A 487 13.16 -33.32 12.69
CA ARG A 487 12.96 -32.94 14.10
C ARG A 487 11.53 -32.41 14.30
N LEU A 488 10.95 -32.69 15.47
CA LEU A 488 9.67 -32.12 15.85
C LEU A 488 9.80 -30.60 15.99
N GLY A 489 8.89 -29.87 15.34
CA GLY A 489 8.76 -28.43 15.54
C GLY A 489 8.06 -28.06 16.84
N HIS A 490 8.07 -26.78 17.16
CA HIS A 490 7.40 -26.19 18.32
C HIS A 490 6.13 -25.43 17.90
N ASP A 491 5.24 -25.19 18.87
CA ASP A 491 4.04 -24.38 18.67
C ASP A 491 4.30 -22.92 19.15
N PRO A 492 3.66 -21.90 18.54
CA PRO A 492 3.89 -20.49 18.90
C PRO A 492 3.22 -20.06 20.22
N GLN A 493 2.19 -20.77 20.69
CA GLN A 493 1.40 -20.37 21.85
C GLN A 493 2.26 -20.24 23.12
N GLY A 494 2.10 -19.15 23.85
CA GLY A 494 2.86 -18.85 25.07
C GLY A 494 4.30 -18.40 24.84
N LYS A 495 4.83 -18.47 23.61
CA LYS A 495 6.19 -17.99 23.29
C LYS A 495 6.27 -16.48 23.22
N VAL A 496 7.48 -15.97 23.44
CA VAL A 496 7.84 -14.56 23.33
C VAL A 496 8.35 -14.26 21.92
N LEU A 497 7.63 -13.39 21.21
CA LEU A 497 8.13 -12.72 20.01
C LEU A 497 8.79 -11.40 20.41
N GLY A 498 10.09 -11.28 20.17
CA GLY A 498 10.80 -10.01 20.19
C GLY A 498 10.80 -9.35 18.81
N ILE A 499 10.46 -8.07 18.74
CA ILE A 499 10.51 -7.27 17.51
C ILE A 499 11.56 -6.17 17.64
N LEU A 500 12.60 -6.24 16.81
CA LEU A 500 13.63 -5.21 16.72
C LEU A 500 13.28 -4.25 15.57
N GLY A 501 12.73 -3.08 15.90
CA GLY A 501 12.16 -2.15 14.92
C GLY A 501 10.63 -2.23 14.83
N MET A 502 9.93 -1.78 15.86
CA MET A 502 8.45 -1.68 15.87
C MET A 502 7.96 -0.51 14.97
N GLY A 503 8.11 -0.69 13.65
CA GLY A 503 7.57 0.18 12.61
C GLY A 503 6.13 -0.20 12.22
N GLY A 504 5.71 0.18 11.00
CA GLY A 504 4.42 -0.21 10.43
C GLY A 504 4.26 -1.73 10.32
N ILE A 505 5.11 -2.37 9.51
CA ILE A 505 5.32 -3.82 9.43
C ILE A 505 5.39 -4.44 10.85
N GLY A 506 6.25 -3.92 11.73
CA GLY A 506 6.44 -4.47 13.08
C GLY A 506 5.15 -4.52 13.92
N ARG A 507 4.34 -3.46 13.91
CA ARG A 507 3.03 -3.44 14.59
C ARG A 507 2.04 -4.41 13.95
N ASN A 508 2.11 -4.60 12.64
CA ASN A 508 1.25 -5.56 11.94
C ASN A 508 1.64 -7.01 12.28
N VAL A 509 2.94 -7.32 12.29
CA VAL A 509 3.49 -8.60 12.78
C VAL A 509 3.09 -8.84 14.23
N ALA A 510 3.21 -7.85 15.11
CA ALA A 510 2.77 -7.94 16.50
C ALA A 510 1.29 -8.34 16.61
N ARG A 511 0.41 -7.65 15.88
CA ARG A 511 -1.04 -7.92 15.89
C ARG A 511 -1.37 -9.33 15.39
N LYS A 512 -0.74 -9.76 14.29
CA LYS A 512 -0.90 -11.12 13.74
C LYS A 512 -0.36 -12.17 14.72
N ALA A 513 0.81 -11.97 15.33
CA ALA A 513 1.42 -12.90 16.27
C ALA A 513 0.61 -13.11 17.57
N ARG A 514 -0.07 -12.07 18.08
CA ARG A 514 -0.99 -12.21 19.23
C ARG A 514 -2.16 -13.17 18.93
N ALA A 515 -2.62 -13.26 17.68
CA ALA A 515 -3.64 -14.24 17.28
C ALA A 515 -3.13 -15.70 17.28
N PHE A 516 -1.81 -15.91 17.21
CA PHE A 516 -1.16 -17.22 17.44
C PHE A 516 -0.86 -17.47 18.94
N GLY A 517 -1.32 -16.61 19.84
CA GLY A 517 -1.10 -16.74 21.28
C GLY A 517 0.32 -16.37 21.74
N MET A 518 1.07 -15.60 20.95
CA MET A 518 2.40 -15.12 21.33
C MET A 518 2.34 -13.86 22.21
N SER A 519 3.25 -13.75 23.16
CA SER A 519 3.51 -12.51 23.91
C SER A 519 4.51 -11.64 23.13
N VAL A 520 4.19 -10.36 22.89
CA VAL A 520 5.05 -9.48 22.11
C VAL A 520 5.88 -8.55 22.99
N ARG A 521 7.20 -8.59 22.82
CA ARG A 521 8.17 -7.59 23.31
C ARG A 521 8.77 -6.83 22.13
N TYR A 522 9.25 -5.62 22.34
CA TYR A 522 9.95 -4.88 21.28
C TYR A 522 11.04 -3.96 21.79
N HIS A 523 12.00 -3.67 20.90
CA HIS A 523 13.00 -2.62 21.11
C HIS A 523 13.03 -1.66 19.91
N ASN A 524 13.16 -0.37 20.23
CA ASN A 524 13.35 0.77 19.35
C ASN A 524 14.33 1.73 20.05
N ARG A 525 14.99 2.62 19.31
CA ARG A 525 15.78 3.74 19.88
C ARG A 525 14.97 4.65 20.82
N SER A 526 13.64 4.67 20.66
CA SER A 526 12.71 5.45 21.45
C SER A 526 11.42 4.66 21.60
N GLN A 527 10.83 4.66 22.80
CA GLN A 527 9.54 4.01 23.06
C GLN A 527 8.44 4.67 22.21
N LEU A 528 7.46 3.88 21.77
CA LEU A 528 6.27 4.35 21.09
C LEU A 528 5.24 4.90 22.09
N SER A 529 4.23 5.62 21.60
CA SER A 529 3.06 5.95 22.42
C SER A 529 2.20 4.69 22.68
N PRO A 530 1.42 4.61 23.77
CA PRO A 530 0.67 3.40 24.13
C PRO A 530 -0.28 2.88 23.02
N GLU A 531 -0.83 3.80 22.22
CA GLU A 531 -1.72 3.50 21.09
C GLU A 531 -0.97 2.82 19.92
N LEU A 532 0.33 3.07 19.80
CA LEU A 532 1.22 2.45 18.82
C LEU A 532 1.92 1.20 19.39
N GLU A 533 2.00 1.04 20.71
CA GLU A 533 2.42 -0.22 21.33
C GLU A 533 1.36 -1.31 21.21
N ASP A 534 0.06 -0.95 21.28
CA ASP A 534 -1.06 -1.88 21.08
C ASP A 534 -0.98 -3.11 22.02
N GLY A 535 -0.41 -2.93 23.22
CA GLY A 535 -0.14 -4.00 24.19
C GLY A 535 1.13 -4.83 23.95
N ALA A 536 2.06 -4.40 23.08
CA ALA A 536 3.43 -4.91 23.05
C ALA A 536 4.28 -4.26 24.15
N LYS A 537 5.10 -5.03 24.87
CA LYS A 537 5.96 -4.51 25.96
C LYS A 537 7.28 -3.95 25.39
N TYR A 538 7.57 -2.67 25.64
CA TYR A 538 8.90 -2.10 25.40
C TYR A 538 9.94 -2.66 26.38
N VAL A 539 11.12 -2.95 25.86
CA VAL A 539 12.32 -3.37 26.61
C VAL A 539 13.58 -2.74 26.00
N ASP A 540 14.70 -2.76 26.72
CA ASP A 540 16.01 -2.47 26.15
C ASP A 540 16.47 -3.59 25.19
N PHE A 541 17.55 -3.33 24.46
CA PHE A 541 18.07 -4.23 23.43
C PHE A 541 18.55 -5.58 24.00
N GLU A 542 19.25 -5.58 25.13
CA GLU A 542 19.84 -6.80 25.71
C GLU A 542 18.76 -7.68 26.34
N THR A 543 17.79 -7.07 27.03
CA THR A 543 16.57 -7.75 27.51
C THR A 543 15.75 -8.33 26.35
N LEU A 544 15.65 -7.63 25.20
CA LEU A 544 14.97 -8.20 24.02
C LEU A 544 15.62 -9.51 23.57
N LEU A 545 16.95 -9.55 23.47
CA LEU A 545 17.67 -10.77 23.05
C LEU A 545 17.50 -11.91 24.05
N LYS A 546 17.63 -11.63 25.35
CA LYS A 546 17.53 -12.64 26.42
C LYS A 546 16.12 -13.19 26.62
N GLU A 547 15.08 -12.36 26.50
CA GLU A 547 13.71 -12.76 26.79
C GLU A 547 12.96 -13.40 25.61
N SER A 548 13.46 -13.27 24.37
CA SER A 548 12.79 -13.75 23.15
C SER A 548 12.96 -15.25 22.88
N ASP A 549 11.89 -15.92 22.46
CA ASP A 549 11.93 -17.27 21.87
C ASP A 549 11.97 -17.23 20.34
N VAL A 550 11.39 -16.15 19.76
CA VAL A 550 11.52 -15.80 18.34
C VAL A 550 11.92 -14.34 18.25
N LEU A 551 12.90 -14.00 17.39
CA LEU A 551 13.33 -12.62 17.12
C LEU A 551 12.98 -12.23 15.67
N SER A 552 12.20 -11.16 15.50
CA SER A 552 11.89 -10.55 14.20
C SER A 552 12.70 -9.28 13.98
N LEU A 553 13.38 -9.18 12.83
CA LEU A 553 14.18 -8.02 12.43
C LEU A 553 13.40 -7.13 11.46
N ASN A 554 13.16 -5.87 11.86
CA ASN A 554 12.32 -4.90 11.15
C ASN A 554 12.99 -3.50 11.11
N LEU A 555 14.33 -3.46 11.03
CA LEU A 555 15.14 -2.23 10.99
C LEU A 555 15.48 -1.76 9.56
N PRO A 556 15.56 -0.45 9.29
CA PRO A 556 16.18 0.08 8.07
C PRO A 556 17.71 -0.13 8.10
N LEU A 557 18.30 -0.52 6.97
CA LEU A 557 19.75 -0.68 6.85
C LEU A 557 20.45 0.68 6.66
N ASN A 558 21.44 0.95 7.51
CA ASN A 558 22.33 2.10 7.47
C ASN A 558 23.64 1.76 8.23
N PRO A 559 24.68 2.61 8.22
CA PRO A 559 25.96 2.29 8.87
C PRO A 559 25.91 2.00 10.37
N LYS A 560 24.83 2.38 11.08
CA LYS A 560 24.63 2.07 12.51
C LYS A 560 23.79 0.82 12.76
N THR A 561 23.08 0.30 11.75
CA THR A 561 22.26 -0.92 11.87
C THR A 561 22.87 -2.13 11.15
N ARG A 562 23.84 -1.93 10.25
CA ARG A 562 24.62 -3.01 9.64
C ARG A 562 25.26 -3.88 10.72
N HIS A 563 25.11 -5.21 10.64
CA HIS A 563 25.64 -6.18 11.60
C HIS A 563 25.26 -5.89 13.08
N THR A 564 24.08 -5.34 13.32
CA THR A 564 23.50 -5.20 14.68
C THR A 564 23.35 -6.56 15.38
N ILE A 565 23.10 -7.61 14.61
CA ILE A 565 23.09 -8.99 15.09
C ILE A 565 24.30 -9.72 14.52
N SER A 566 25.33 -9.94 15.35
CA SER A 566 26.49 -10.80 15.05
C SER A 566 26.80 -11.67 16.28
N THR A 567 27.98 -12.30 16.30
CA THR A 567 28.46 -13.30 17.26
C THR A 567 28.11 -12.96 18.72
N THR A 568 28.37 -11.73 19.17
CA THR A 568 28.11 -11.27 20.54
C THR A 568 26.63 -11.26 20.88
N GLN A 569 25.77 -10.88 19.93
CA GLN A 569 24.32 -10.85 20.11
C GLN A 569 23.72 -12.25 20.09
N PHE A 570 24.19 -13.15 19.21
CA PHE A 570 23.75 -14.56 19.23
C PHE A 570 24.04 -15.22 20.59
N ALA A 571 25.19 -14.93 21.22
CA ALA A 571 25.55 -15.44 22.54
C ALA A 571 24.70 -14.86 23.71
N LEU A 572 23.95 -13.77 23.49
CA LEU A 572 23.01 -13.20 24.48
C LEU A 572 21.58 -13.75 24.34
N MET A 573 21.28 -14.50 23.27
CA MET A 573 19.96 -15.07 23.02
C MET A 573 19.74 -16.37 23.80
N LYS A 574 18.48 -16.82 23.90
CA LYS A 574 18.17 -18.15 24.42
C LYS A 574 18.78 -19.25 23.53
N PRO A 575 19.36 -20.32 24.10
CA PRO A 575 19.73 -21.50 23.33
C PRO A 575 18.52 -22.06 22.57
N GLY A 576 18.66 -22.26 21.27
CA GLY A 576 17.59 -22.72 20.39
C GLY A 576 16.58 -21.64 19.99
N ILE A 577 16.96 -20.35 20.02
CA ILE A 577 16.12 -19.25 19.50
C ILE A 577 15.81 -19.43 18.00
N VAL A 578 14.66 -18.91 17.56
CA VAL A 578 14.29 -18.81 16.14
C VAL A 578 14.42 -17.35 15.68
N ILE A 579 14.97 -17.10 14.49
CA ILE A 579 15.16 -15.73 13.97
C ILE A 579 14.47 -15.56 12.62
N VAL A 580 13.78 -14.45 12.42
CA VAL A 580 13.12 -14.08 11.17
C VAL A 580 13.62 -12.73 10.68
N ASN A 581 14.04 -12.65 9.41
CA ASN A 581 14.45 -11.40 8.78
C ASN A 581 13.67 -11.18 7.47
N THR A 582 12.92 -10.09 7.43
CA THR A 582 12.16 -9.59 6.27
C THR A 582 12.41 -8.09 6.05
N ALA A 583 13.56 -7.59 6.51
CA ALA A 583 13.94 -6.18 6.40
C ALA A 583 15.09 -5.97 5.40
N ARG A 584 16.31 -6.30 5.83
CA ARG A 584 17.54 -6.33 5.02
C ARG A 584 18.49 -7.35 5.63
N GLY A 585 19.12 -8.21 4.82
CA GLY A 585 19.99 -9.26 5.34
C GLY A 585 21.16 -8.71 6.15
N ALA A 586 21.88 -7.72 5.61
CA ALA A 586 23.07 -7.09 6.21
C ALA A 586 22.86 -6.37 7.56
N VAL A 587 21.64 -6.32 8.12
CA VAL A 587 21.39 -5.97 9.53
C VAL A 587 21.92 -7.08 10.47
N MET A 588 22.01 -8.29 9.96
CA MET A 588 22.59 -9.47 10.60
C MET A 588 23.85 -9.90 9.83
N ASP A 589 24.79 -10.51 10.54
CA ASP A 589 26.03 -11.10 10.00
C ASP A 589 25.78 -12.56 9.62
N GLU A 590 25.78 -12.87 8.32
CA GLU A 590 25.50 -14.22 7.82
C GLU A 590 26.56 -15.24 8.23
N ALA A 591 27.83 -14.83 8.30
CA ALA A 591 28.93 -15.72 8.67
C ALA A 591 28.93 -16.03 10.17
N ALA A 592 28.45 -15.11 11.01
CA ALA A 592 28.16 -15.38 12.41
C ALA A 592 26.86 -16.19 12.60
N LEU A 593 25.83 -15.96 11.78
CA LEU A 593 24.58 -16.73 11.83
C LEU A 593 24.80 -18.21 11.53
N VAL A 594 25.58 -18.53 10.49
CA VAL A 594 25.90 -19.93 10.14
C VAL A 594 26.60 -20.64 11.31
N LYS A 595 27.59 -20.00 11.93
CA LYS A 595 28.26 -20.54 13.14
C LYS A 595 27.29 -20.72 14.31
N ALA A 596 26.32 -19.81 14.49
CA ALA A 596 25.32 -19.90 15.55
C ALA A 596 24.28 -21.02 15.29
N LEU A 597 23.98 -21.33 14.03
CA LEU A 597 23.19 -22.48 13.61
C LEU A 597 23.96 -23.80 13.80
N GLU A 598 25.23 -23.85 13.37
CA GLU A 598 26.13 -25.00 13.53
C GLU A 598 26.35 -25.36 15.01
N ALA A 599 26.50 -24.35 15.88
CA ALA A 599 26.60 -24.52 17.33
C ALA A 599 25.26 -24.84 18.02
N GLY A 600 24.13 -24.80 17.30
CA GLY A 600 22.78 -25.02 17.87
C GLY A 600 22.28 -23.90 18.78
N GLN A 601 22.99 -22.76 18.86
CA GLN A 601 22.55 -21.57 19.60
C GLN A 601 21.29 -20.97 18.96
N VAL A 602 21.23 -20.97 17.63
CA VAL A 602 20.01 -20.70 16.84
C VAL A 602 19.46 -22.05 16.36
N ALA A 603 18.17 -22.33 16.61
CA ALA A 603 17.56 -23.62 16.23
C ALA A 603 17.13 -23.66 14.77
N SER A 604 16.61 -22.54 14.24
CA SER A 604 16.12 -22.39 12.88
C SER A 604 15.98 -20.91 12.53
N VAL A 605 15.91 -20.59 11.23
CA VAL A 605 15.62 -19.23 10.76
C VAL A 605 14.66 -19.20 9.58
N GLY A 606 13.95 -18.09 9.43
CA GLY A 606 13.19 -17.76 8.23
C GLY A 606 13.71 -16.47 7.60
N LEU A 607 14.29 -16.55 6.40
CA LEU A 607 14.96 -15.44 5.73
C LEU A 607 14.32 -15.13 4.38
N ASP A 608 13.91 -13.88 4.21
CA ASP A 608 13.50 -13.30 2.91
C ASP A 608 14.62 -12.46 2.26
N VAL A 609 15.65 -12.09 3.04
CA VAL A 609 16.65 -11.08 2.68
C VAL A 609 18.04 -11.50 3.14
N TYR A 610 19.06 -11.13 2.35
CA TYR A 610 20.43 -11.66 2.46
C TYR A 610 21.50 -10.55 2.48
N GLU A 611 22.70 -10.83 2.97
CA GLU A 611 23.74 -9.81 3.14
C GLU A 611 24.28 -9.30 1.79
N ASN A 612 24.35 -10.19 0.79
CA ASN A 612 24.97 -9.93 -0.52
C ASN A 612 24.03 -10.24 -1.69
N GLU A 613 22.73 -9.94 -1.55
CA GLU A 613 21.68 -10.19 -2.54
C GLU A 613 22.10 -9.85 -3.99
N PRO A 614 21.92 -10.75 -4.98
CA PRO A 614 21.20 -12.03 -4.91
C PRO A 614 22.06 -13.23 -4.45
N GLN A 615 23.31 -13.02 -4.01
CA GLN A 615 24.15 -14.10 -3.48
C GLN A 615 23.76 -14.40 -2.03
N ILE A 616 23.69 -15.70 -1.70
CA ILE A 616 23.31 -16.21 -0.38
C ILE A 616 24.51 -17.01 0.16
N HIS A 617 24.85 -16.84 1.44
CA HIS A 617 25.94 -17.61 2.05
C HIS A 617 25.70 -19.14 1.93
N PRO A 618 26.65 -19.95 1.42
CA PRO A 618 26.43 -21.38 1.15
C PRO A 618 25.92 -22.18 2.37
N GLY A 619 26.51 -21.96 3.55
CA GLY A 619 26.04 -22.56 4.81
C GLY A 619 24.61 -22.21 5.26
N LEU A 620 23.91 -21.30 4.56
CA LEU A 620 22.46 -21.09 4.70
C LEU A 620 21.66 -21.89 3.66
N ILE A 621 22.18 -22.07 2.44
CA ILE A 621 21.60 -22.91 1.39
C ILE A 621 21.60 -24.39 1.80
N ASP A 622 22.73 -24.86 2.36
CA ASP A 622 22.97 -26.28 2.66
C ASP A 622 22.33 -26.75 3.98
N ASN A 623 21.77 -25.83 4.79
CA ASN A 623 21.31 -26.13 6.15
C ASN A 623 19.78 -26.33 6.21
N GLU A 624 19.35 -27.58 6.45
CA GLU A 624 17.93 -27.96 6.42
C GLU A 624 17.02 -27.25 7.46
N ASN A 625 17.58 -26.56 8.46
CA ASN A 625 16.84 -25.78 9.47
C ASN A 625 16.60 -24.31 9.04
N VAL A 626 17.08 -23.94 7.85
CA VAL A 626 16.93 -22.60 7.26
C VAL A 626 15.78 -22.63 6.26
N LEU A 627 14.78 -21.77 6.46
CA LEU A 627 13.70 -21.54 5.50
C LEU A 627 14.01 -20.27 4.69
N LEU A 628 14.10 -20.44 3.37
CA LEU A 628 14.57 -19.43 2.43
C LEU A 628 13.49 -19.04 1.42
N VAL A 629 13.33 -17.75 1.16
CA VAL A 629 12.50 -17.18 0.08
C VAL A 629 13.19 -15.95 -0.52
N PRO A 630 13.14 -15.72 -1.85
CA PRO A 630 13.96 -14.70 -2.51
C PRO A 630 13.30 -13.31 -2.56
N HIS A 631 13.40 -12.54 -1.48
CA HIS A 631 12.92 -11.14 -1.35
C HIS A 631 11.47 -10.93 -1.82
N MET A 632 10.59 -11.81 -1.37
CA MET A 632 9.18 -11.88 -1.74
C MET A 632 8.27 -11.04 -0.83
N GLY A 633 8.80 -10.31 0.16
CA GLY A 633 8.03 -9.58 1.18
C GLY A 633 7.04 -8.53 0.66
N THR A 634 7.13 -8.06 -0.59
CA THR A 634 6.12 -7.18 -1.21
C THR A 634 5.43 -7.80 -2.42
N TRP A 635 5.82 -9.04 -2.80
CA TRP A 635 5.62 -9.64 -4.12
C TRP A 635 4.19 -10.18 -4.33
N THR A 636 3.21 -9.29 -4.22
CA THR A 636 1.78 -9.51 -4.46
C THR A 636 1.26 -8.41 -5.37
N VAL A 637 0.25 -8.72 -6.19
CA VAL A 637 -0.31 -7.76 -7.16
C VAL A 637 -0.86 -6.53 -6.43
N GLU A 638 -1.49 -6.73 -5.28
CA GLU A 638 -2.11 -5.69 -4.46
C GLU A 638 -1.08 -4.75 -3.83
N THR A 639 0.05 -5.26 -3.33
CA THR A 639 1.08 -4.41 -2.72
C THR A 639 1.93 -3.70 -3.76
N GLU A 640 2.39 -4.38 -4.81
CA GLU A 640 3.13 -3.74 -5.90
C GLU A 640 2.29 -2.65 -6.59
N THR A 641 0.99 -2.89 -6.82
CA THR A 641 0.07 -1.84 -7.34
C THR A 641 0.01 -0.64 -6.41
N LYS A 642 -0.24 -0.84 -5.09
CA LYS A 642 -0.31 0.26 -4.11
C LYS A 642 1.00 1.06 -4.03
N MET A 643 2.15 0.38 -4.12
CA MET A 643 3.46 1.01 -4.08
C MET A 643 3.73 1.83 -5.34
N GLU A 644 3.44 1.28 -6.53
CA GLU A 644 3.49 2.02 -7.80
C GLU A 644 2.57 3.24 -7.74
N GLU A 645 1.29 3.09 -7.37
CA GLU A 645 0.35 4.20 -7.28
C GLU A 645 0.79 5.30 -6.29
N LEU A 646 1.37 4.93 -5.15
CA LEU A 646 1.89 5.90 -4.17
C LEU A 646 3.13 6.63 -4.69
N ALA A 647 4.06 5.93 -5.35
CA ALA A 647 5.24 6.56 -5.95
C ALA A 647 4.85 7.46 -7.15
N ILE A 648 3.90 7.03 -7.99
CA ILE A 648 3.34 7.83 -9.09
C ILE A 648 2.57 9.05 -8.56
N GLY A 649 1.85 8.91 -7.45
CA GLY A 649 1.20 10.02 -6.75
C GLY A 649 2.18 11.07 -6.23
N ASN A 650 3.37 10.66 -5.78
CA ASN A 650 4.44 11.58 -5.44
C ASN A 650 5.02 12.28 -6.67
N VAL A 651 5.23 11.57 -7.79
CA VAL A 651 5.68 12.16 -9.08
C VAL A 651 4.67 13.21 -9.59
N ARG A 652 3.37 12.92 -9.48
CA ARG A 652 2.29 13.85 -9.80
C ARG A 652 2.41 15.14 -8.99
N LEU A 653 2.44 15.04 -7.67
CA LEU A 653 2.55 16.20 -6.77
C LEU A 653 3.85 16.99 -6.97
N ALA A 654 4.94 16.32 -7.31
CA ALA A 654 6.21 16.96 -7.67
C ALA A 654 6.12 17.77 -8.98
N ALA A 655 5.33 17.30 -9.95
CA ALA A 655 5.15 17.95 -11.25
C ALA A 655 4.04 19.02 -11.29
N GLU A 656 3.00 18.88 -10.47
CA GLU A 656 1.84 19.79 -10.38
C GLU A 656 2.02 20.88 -9.31
N GLU A 657 2.58 20.52 -8.14
CA GLU A 657 2.61 21.38 -6.94
C GLU A 657 4.02 21.60 -6.36
N GLY A 658 5.06 20.95 -6.89
CA GLY A 658 6.43 21.07 -6.40
C GLY A 658 6.65 20.49 -4.99
N ARG A 659 5.83 19.52 -4.57
CA ARG A 659 5.92 18.90 -3.23
C ARG A 659 5.72 17.39 -3.27
N LEU A 660 6.05 16.71 -2.17
CA LEU A 660 5.90 15.26 -2.01
C LEU A 660 4.90 14.93 -0.89
N LYS A 661 4.35 13.71 -0.92
CA LYS A 661 3.39 13.19 0.08
C LYS A 661 4.06 12.32 1.14
N SER A 662 5.07 11.53 0.76
CA SER A 662 5.77 10.59 1.65
C SER A 662 7.27 10.84 1.64
N ILE A 663 7.67 12.05 2.09
CA ILE A 663 9.07 12.45 2.26
C ILE A 663 9.79 11.49 3.23
N VAL A 664 11.03 11.13 2.92
CA VAL A 664 11.85 10.28 3.80
C VAL A 664 12.11 10.96 5.16
N PRO A 665 12.08 10.24 6.30
CA PRO A 665 12.21 10.83 7.63
C PRO A 665 13.41 11.77 7.82
N GLU A 666 14.53 11.49 7.17
CA GLU A 666 15.77 12.27 7.23
C GLU A 666 15.68 13.65 6.54
N GLN A 667 14.63 13.89 5.74
CA GLN A 667 14.32 15.16 5.08
C GLN A 667 12.98 15.75 5.54
N LYS A 668 12.34 15.18 6.57
CA LYS A 668 10.98 15.58 6.98
C LYS A 668 10.90 17.03 7.46
N ASP A 669 11.94 17.48 8.16
CA ASP A 669 12.02 18.82 8.76
C ASP A 669 12.85 19.78 7.87
N TRP A 670 13.00 19.47 6.58
CA TRP A 670 13.69 20.31 5.59
C TRP A 670 12.68 21.07 4.72
N GLU A 671 12.55 22.37 4.99
CA GLU A 671 11.57 23.30 4.39
C GLU A 671 11.70 23.49 2.87
#